data_AF-A0A0A2SST8-F1
#
_entry.id   AF-A0A0A2SST8-F1
#
_cell.length_a   1.000
_cell.length_b   1.000
_cell.length_c   1.000
_cell.angle_alpha   90.00
_cell.angle_beta   90.00
_cell.angle_gamma   90.00
#
_symmetry.space_group_name_H-M   'P 1'
#
loop_
_entity.id
_entity.type
_entity.pdbx_description
1 polymer ?
#
loop_
_entity_poly.entity_id
_entity_poly.type
_entity_poly.pdbx_seq_one_letter_code
_entity_poly.pdbx_strand_id
1 'polypeptide(L)'
;MLIFKTDAERMRHRQGKLIPSSMWNDNELFCESLDESILSLMKTKKENLIFLLNKSIQKLNDQWLKKQAWLAIALSQPDLDLLTLQQIAKILMLSNDNLFYLLNILGNKVLLDEFAKQHTDIDVVKMISKNGFYAYRKAAENGHVDVLEYLETTVPTLTRGMIKAVNFSAYQNASRNGHLEVLKHLETEAPDLIQDMIKAQNFYAFRIAAAQRHWPILNHLETKTPDLVLEMVQADNFYAYRKAAENAHFDVSKWILSKSSCCLAYAEMHGSEYGENIIKPFIAEQLIALHRAALNIPPHNVFDINHPEQAKICFYIIRNLIRRNDRALDDEIRFLLNIPSVKTLAHHEVTAGQPNELLRLALTTGNQEAASILLNIPRVRALAEQNDFYRAESHGQLNLAQLARDRESSMTALTRGEQRRLAEAIRHYKPTLKEKGVENLMNSLREQLRQRYEKNPASIINAKGTKINLPMDFADLQKLKLSKREYQQALTVYYQHKAHTAWRYIAKPNLWMNAEAEYVHIDETSNERWSTFEEYQVLISLLWVAACDEAIPPTDEHTLASRQDHFIDELALIGRAHNWDKTRINDKGKIEEYDDLTGDKPSCFSGVKRRLFQSVLGHPLISILTEDKILEEIRDFARNHFQSNITLMNKTLLKEAFDDYVININEITEENKKLLETLNIPKEKIDLFESYLSNKYGAQYIEDFNFQKLVHDKLKLTPERTDFFSHCHALILDGLTGFSQILHEDSDGQKQQPDQPNPLRFFKPVPSDNTALGKNDRQIMLR
;
A
#
# COMPACT_ATOMS: atom_id res chain seq x y z
N MET A 1 9.77 -29.12 44.48
CA MET A 1 8.88 -28.65 43.40
C MET A 1 9.70 -28.27 42.20
N LEU A 2 9.33 -28.81 41.04
CA LEU A 2 9.86 -28.43 39.74
C LEU A 2 9.07 -27.22 39.22
N ILE A 3 9.76 -26.12 38.96
CA ILE A 3 9.20 -24.88 38.41
C ILE A 3 9.98 -24.57 37.13
N PHE A 4 9.28 -24.20 36.07
CA PHE A 4 9.89 -23.79 34.80
C PHE A 4 9.87 -22.27 34.70
N LYS A 5 10.93 -21.65 34.17
CA LYS A 5 10.95 -20.20 34.00
C LYS A 5 10.12 -19.74 32.80
N THR A 6 9.93 -20.62 31.83
CA THR A 6 9.12 -20.36 30.63
C THR A 6 8.34 -21.60 30.21
N ASP A 7 7.24 -21.41 29.48
CA ASP A 7 6.48 -22.52 28.90
C ASP A 7 7.33 -23.34 27.91
N ALA A 8 8.24 -22.67 27.17
CA ALA A 8 9.20 -23.33 26.30
C ALA A 8 10.15 -24.29 27.04
N GLU A 9 10.60 -23.93 28.25
CA GLU A 9 11.38 -24.84 29.10
C GLU A 9 10.54 -26.05 29.54
N ARG A 10 9.28 -25.81 29.94
CA ARG A 10 8.35 -26.89 30.33
C ARG A 10 8.10 -27.86 29.19
N MET A 11 7.88 -27.35 27.98
CA MET A 11 7.61 -28.15 26.79
C MET A 11 8.81 -29.01 26.35
N ARG A 12 10.04 -28.67 26.79
CA ARG A 12 11.23 -29.52 26.61
C ARG A 12 11.34 -30.63 27.66
N HIS A 13 10.66 -30.50 28.81
CA HIS A 13 10.72 -31.48 29.88
C HIS A 13 9.80 -32.68 29.62
N ARG A 14 10.31 -33.91 29.79
CA ARG A 14 9.62 -35.15 29.39
C ARG A 14 8.24 -35.33 30.03
N GLN A 15 8.10 -35.03 31.32
CA GLN A 15 6.80 -35.08 32.02
C GLN A 15 6.05 -33.76 31.96
N GLY A 16 6.77 -32.64 31.88
CA GLY A 16 6.16 -31.29 31.91
C GLY A 16 5.29 -31.05 30.69
N LYS A 17 5.75 -31.51 29.52
CA LYS A 17 5.02 -31.42 28.24
C LYS A 17 3.74 -32.25 28.16
N LEU A 18 3.54 -33.23 29.06
CA LEU A 18 2.34 -34.06 29.09
C LEU A 18 1.15 -33.33 29.69
N ILE A 19 1.41 -32.26 30.45
CA ILE A 19 0.37 -31.42 31.04
C ILE A 19 0.02 -30.34 30.01
N PRO A 20 -1.24 -30.20 29.57
CA PRO A 20 -1.63 -29.11 28.68
C PRO A 20 -1.33 -27.75 29.32
N SER A 21 -0.93 -26.76 28.51
CA SER A 21 -0.62 -25.40 29.02
C SER A 21 -1.80 -24.79 29.76
N SER A 22 -3.03 -25.09 29.32
CA SER A 22 -4.28 -24.69 29.99
C SER A 22 -4.36 -25.18 31.43
N MET A 23 -4.01 -26.44 31.68
CA MET A 23 -4.00 -27.02 33.03
C MET A 23 -2.79 -26.58 33.84
N TRP A 24 -1.65 -26.39 33.18
CA TRP A 24 -0.42 -25.94 33.84
C TRP A 24 -0.60 -24.58 34.52
N ASN A 25 -1.26 -23.66 33.82
CA ASN A 25 -1.50 -22.28 34.25
C ASN A 25 -2.77 -22.12 35.11
N ASP A 26 -3.55 -23.19 35.31
CA ASP A 26 -4.75 -23.14 36.15
C ASP A 26 -4.34 -23.18 37.63
N ASN A 27 -4.69 -22.11 38.36
CA ASN A 27 -4.37 -21.92 39.77
C ASN A 27 -5.01 -23.00 40.68
N GLU A 28 -6.07 -23.65 40.23
CA GLU A 28 -6.71 -24.74 40.98
C GLU A 28 -6.10 -26.11 40.65
N LEU A 29 -5.25 -26.21 39.62
CA LEU A 29 -4.64 -27.45 39.15
C LEU A 29 -3.13 -27.48 39.45
N PHE A 30 -2.29 -26.99 38.53
CA PHE A 30 -0.84 -27.09 38.66
C PHE A 30 -0.17 -25.81 39.15
N CYS A 31 -0.79 -24.63 38.96
CA CYS A 31 -0.25 -23.34 39.40
C CYS A 31 1.25 -23.19 39.08
N GLU A 32 1.61 -23.50 37.83
CA GLU A 32 2.97 -23.42 37.30
C GLU A 32 4.05 -24.21 38.08
N SER A 33 3.64 -25.26 38.81
CA SER A 33 4.56 -26.09 39.60
C SER A 33 4.20 -27.56 39.56
N LEU A 34 5.20 -28.43 39.71
CA LEU A 34 5.01 -29.88 39.79
C LEU A 34 5.81 -30.45 40.96
N ASP A 35 5.16 -31.09 41.92
CA ASP A 35 5.89 -31.67 43.07
C ASP A 35 6.80 -32.84 42.65
N GLU A 36 7.95 -33.00 43.32
CA GLU A 36 8.88 -34.10 43.02
C GLU A 36 8.27 -35.49 43.31
N SER A 37 7.44 -35.58 44.35
CA SER A 37 6.73 -36.82 44.68
C SER A 37 5.78 -37.21 43.55
N ILE A 38 5.14 -36.23 42.92
CA ILE A 38 4.23 -36.43 41.77
C ILE A 38 5.03 -36.77 40.52
N LEU A 39 6.16 -36.10 40.29
CA LEU A 39 7.05 -36.40 39.18
C LEU A 39 7.54 -37.86 39.21
N SER A 40 7.79 -38.42 40.41
CA SER A 40 8.14 -39.83 40.56
C SER A 40 7.01 -40.77 40.15
N LEU A 41 5.76 -40.42 40.45
CA LEU A 41 4.57 -41.18 40.06
C LEU A 41 4.38 -41.17 38.54
N MET A 42 4.59 -40.02 37.89
CA MET A 42 4.51 -39.90 36.42
C MET A 42 5.57 -40.72 35.67
N LYS A 43 6.70 -41.03 36.30
CA LYS A 43 7.78 -41.84 35.70
C LYS A 43 7.60 -43.34 35.90
N THR A 44 6.68 -43.74 36.76
CA THR A 44 6.52 -45.13 37.19
C THR A 44 5.72 -45.93 36.18
N LYS A 45 6.13 -47.19 35.96
CA LYS A 45 5.38 -48.10 35.09
C LYS A 45 4.03 -48.49 35.71
N LYS A 46 3.02 -48.75 34.88
CA LYS A 46 1.64 -49.07 35.29
C LYS A 46 1.58 -50.15 36.38
N GLU A 47 2.41 -51.18 36.29
CA GLU A 47 2.40 -52.33 37.22
C GLU A 47 2.82 -51.94 38.65
N ASN A 48 3.66 -50.91 38.80
CA ASN A 48 4.19 -50.46 40.09
C ASN A 48 3.50 -49.20 40.63
N LEU A 49 2.55 -48.64 39.87
CA LEU A 49 1.93 -47.34 40.16
C LEU A 49 1.21 -47.33 41.50
N ILE A 50 0.33 -48.31 41.75
CA ILE A 50 -0.45 -48.40 42.99
C ILE A 50 0.46 -48.58 44.21
N PHE A 51 1.50 -49.40 44.09
CA PHE A 51 2.47 -49.61 45.16
C PHE A 51 3.19 -48.30 45.51
N LEU A 52 3.71 -47.59 44.49
CA LEU A 52 4.41 -46.33 44.73
C LEU A 52 3.46 -45.25 45.25
N LEU A 53 2.23 -45.19 44.76
CA LEU A 53 1.22 -44.23 45.22
C LEU A 53 0.91 -44.39 46.70
N ASN A 54 0.73 -45.63 47.18
CA ASN A 54 0.53 -45.92 48.59
C ASN A 54 1.74 -45.50 49.44
N LYS A 55 2.96 -45.66 48.94
CA LYS A 55 4.17 -45.20 49.64
C LYS A 55 4.29 -43.67 49.66
N SER A 56 3.84 -43.01 48.61
CA SER A 56 3.92 -41.55 48.47
C SER A 56 2.76 -40.79 49.09
N ILE A 57 1.68 -41.47 49.53
CA ILE A 57 0.46 -40.80 50.02
C ILE A 57 0.72 -39.88 51.22
N GLN A 58 1.65 -40.24 52.10
CA GLN A 58 2.03 -39.40 53.25
C GLN A 58 2.68 -38.08 52.84
N LYS A 59 3.29 -38.03 51.64
CA LYS A 59 3.88 -36.81 51.06
C LYS A 59 2.83 -35.94 50.34
N LEU A 60 1.70 -36.53 49.92
CA LEU A 60 0.56 -35.82 49.34
C LEU A 60 -0.38 -35.34 50.46
N ASN A 61 0.13 -34.44 51.30
CA ASN A 61 -0.45 -34.06 52.59
C ASN A 61 -1.65 -33.12 52.50
N ASP A 62 -1.92 -32.51 51.34
CA ASP A 62 -3.07 -31.64 51.11
C ASP A 62 -3.92 -32.08 49.90
N GLN A 63 -5.09 -31.46 49.75
CA GLN A 63 -6.02 -31.77 48.67
C GLN A 63 -5.52 -31.29 47.29
N TRP A 64 -4.69 -30.27 47.26
CA TRP A 64 -4.16 -29.72 46.01
C TRP A 64 -3.12 -30.68 45.40
N LEU A 65 -2.15 -31.16 46.18
CA LEU A 65 -1.18 -32.17 45.78
C LEU A 65 -1.86 -33.49 45.37
N LYS A 66 -2.94 -33.87 46.04
CA LYS A 66 -3.73 -35.06 45.65
C LYS A 66 -4.39 -34.88 44.28
N LYS A 67 -5.01 -33.73 44.02
CA LYS A 67 -5.58 -33.40 42.69
C LYS A 67 -4.50 -33.27 41.61
N GLN A 68 -3.37 -32.68 41.96
CA GLN A 68 -2.23 -32.58 41.06
C GLN A 68 -1.69 -33.98 40.71
N ALA A 69 -1.54 -34.87 41.70
CA ALA A 69 -1.15 -36.27 41.48
C ALA A 69 -2.16 -37.01 40.61
N TRP A 70 -3.46 -36.82 40.89
CA TRP A 70 -4.56 -37.42 40.14
C TRP A 70 -4.49 -37.11 38.64
N LEU A 71 -4.37 -35.82 38.30
CA LEU A 71 -4.25 -35.37 36.91
C LEU A 71 -2.92 -35.81 36.28
N ALA A 72 -1.81 -35.63 37.01
CA ALA A 72 -0.48 -35.96 36.51
C ALA A 72 -0.34 -37.45 36.16
N ILE A 73 -0.86 -38.34 37.00
CA ILE A 73 -0.87 -39.78 36.74
C ILE A 73 -1.66 -40.07 35.47
N ALA A 74 -2.88 -39.57 35.37
CA ALA A 74 -3.76 -39.85 34.24
C ALA A 74 -3.20 -39.31 32.92
N LEU A 75 -2.62 -38.11 32.92
CA LEU A 75 -1.94 -37.52 31.76
C LEU A 75 -0.65 -38.27 31.37
N SER A 76 0.05 -38.84 32.35
CA SER A 76 1.27 -39.63 32.10
C SER A 76 1.00 -41.05 31.62
N GLN A 77 -0.19 -41.57 31.91
CA GLN A 77 -0.59 -42.96 31.65
C GLN A 77 -2.05 -42.96 31.13
N PRO A 78 -2.28 -42.57 29.86
CA PRO A 78 -3.63 -42.46 29.30
C PRO A 78 -4.36 -43.81 29.17
N ASP A 79 -3.62 -44.92 29.14
CA ASP A 79 -4.15 -46.30 28.96
C ASP A 79 -4.58 -46.97 30.28
N LEU A 80 -4.83 -46.20 31.34
CA LEU A 80 -5.37 -46.72 32.59
C LEU A 80 -6.84 -47.09 32.41
N ASP A 81 -7.19 -48.32 32.78
CA ASP A 81 -8.56 -48.79 32.81
C ASP A 81 -9.37 -48.16 33.96
N LEU A 82 -10.70 -48.21 33.85
CA LEU A 82 -11.60 -47.60 34.82
C LEU A 82 -11.38 -48.13 36.25
N LEU A 83 -11.12 -49.43 36.39
CA LEU A 83 -10.89 -50.07 37.69
C LEU A 83 -9.64 -49.51 38.37
N THR A 84 -8.54 -49.35 37.62
CA THR A 84 -7.31 -48.78 38.14
C THR A 84 -7.50 -47.32 38.53
N LEU A 85 -8.22 -46.53 37.72
CA LEU A 85 -8.56 -45.14 38.05
C LEU A 85 -9.41 -45.05 39.34
N GLN A 86 -10.39 -45.94 39.52
CA GLN A 86 -11.19 -46.02 40.75
C GLN A 86 -10.33 -46.37 41.97
N GLN A 87 -9.36 -47.29 41.83
CA GLN A 87 -8.43 -47.63 42.91
C GLN A 87 -7.56 -46.43 43.30
N ILE A 88 -7.02 -45.71 42.30
CA ILE A 88 -6.22 -44.50 42.53
C ILE A 88 -7.06 -43.42 43.22
N ALA A 89 -8.29 -43.18 42.75
CA ALA A 89 -9.21 -42.21 43.35
C ALA A 89 -9.48 -42.56 44.83
N LYS A 90 -9.70 -43.83 45.15
CA LYS A 90 -9.89 -44.31 46.52
C LYS A 90 -8.66 -44.06 47.40
N ILE A 91 -7.45 -44.34 46.89
CA ILE A 91 -6.18 -44.07 47.62
C ILE A 91 -6.01 -42.58 47.89
N LEU A 92 -6.35 -41.73 46.91
CA LEU A 92 -6.26 -40.27 47.04
C LEU A 92 -7.45 -39.66 47.80
N MET A 93 -8.43 -40.46 48.21
CA MET A 93 -9.65 -40.02 48.88
C MET A 93 -10.48 -39.03 48.03
N LEU A 94 -10.58 -39.29 46.73
CA LEU A 94 -11.35 -38.51 45.76
C LEU A 94 -12.73 -39.14 45.54
N SER A 95 -13.74 -38.31 45.24
CA SER A 95 -15.12 -38.77 45.03
C SER A 95 -15.35 -39.29 43.61
N ASN A 96 -16.50 -39.93 43.38
CA ASN A 96 -16.93 -40.31 42.03
C ASN A 96 -17.11 -39.09 41.12
N ASP A 97 -17.44 -37.91 41.66
CA ASP A 97 -17.47 -36.67 40.87
C ASP A 97 -16.07 -36.35 40.31
N ASN A 98 -15.01 -36.54 41.11
CA ASN A 98 -13.64 -36.29 40.66
C ASN A 98 -13.22 -37.24 39.54
N LEU A 99 -13.66 -38.50 39.59
CA LEU A 99 -13.45 -39.46 38.51
C LEU A 99 -14.22 -39.06 37.27
N PHE A 100 -15.52 -38.74 37.40
CA PHE A 100 -16.32 -38.26 36.28
C PHE A 100 -15.70 -37.03 35.62
N TYR A 101 -15.26 -36.03 36.40
CA TYR A 101 -14.59 -34.84 35.86
C TYR A 101 -13.28 -35.16 35.16
N LEU A 102 -12.47 -36.09 35.69
CA LEU A 102 -11.24 -36.51 35.03
C LEU A 102 -11.53 -37.06 33.64
N LEU A 103 -12.51 -37.95 33.50
CA LEU A 103 -12.80 -38.58 32.22
C LEU A 103 -13.27 -37.56 31.16
N ASN A 104 -14.02 -36.54 31.58
CA ASN A 104 -14.41 -35.41 30.72
C ASN A 104 -13.21 -34.52 30.34
N ILE A 105 -12.30 -34.28 31.30
CA ILE A 105 -11.07 -33.51 31.08
C ILE A 105 -10.14 -34.20 30.08
N LEU A 106 -10.08 -35.54 30.10
CA LEU A 106 -9.22 -36.34 29.23
C LEU A 106 -9.86 -36.70 27.87
N GLY A 107 -11.15 -36.45 27.70
CA GLY A 107 -11.86 -36.82 26.48
C GLY A 107 -12.12 -38.32 26.32
N ASN A 108 -12.11 -39.09 27.41
CA ASN A 108 -12.24 -40.55 27.32
C ASN A 108 -13.72 -40.97 27.36
N LYS A 109 -14.40 -40.83 26.22
CA LYS A 109 -15.82 -41.21 26.05
C LYS A 109 -16.10 -42.68 26.40
N VAL A 110 -15.19 -43.59 26.06
CA VAL A 110 -15.36 -45.03 26.35
C VAL A 110 -15.43 -45.27 27.85
N LEU A 111 -14.50 -44.71 28.61
CA LEU A 111 -14.52 -44.84 30.07
C LEU A 111 -15.68 -44.06 30.70
N LEU A 112 -16.14 -42.96 30.10
CA LEU A 112 -17.38 -42.28 30.53
C LEU A 112 -18.59 -43.19 30.40
N ASP A 113 -18.75 -43.87 29.26
CA ASP A 113 -19.82 -44.84 29.04
C ASP A 113 -19.76 -46.01 30.04
N GLU A 114 -18.58 -46.57 30.27
CA GLU A 114 -18.38 -47.62 31.27
C GLU A 114 -18.68 -47.14 32.69
N PHE A 115 -18.25 -45.93 33.04
CA PHE A 115 -18.51 -45.33 34.35
C PHE A 115 -20.00 -45.06 34.55
N ALA A 116 -20.69 -44.51 33.54
CA ALA A 116 -22.12 -44.22 33.60
C ALA A 116 -22.94 -45.50 33.81
N LYS A 117 -22.58 -46.62 33.17
CA LYS A 117 -23.24 -47.93 33.38
C LYS A 117 -23.13 -48.46 34.81
N GLN A 118 -22.14 -47.99 35.58
CA GLN A 118 -21.95 -48.37 36.98
C GLN A 118 -22.71 -47.47 37.97
N HIS A 119 -23.41 -46.43 37.49
CA HIS A 119 -24.13 -45.45 38.30
C HIS A 119 -25.58 -45.34 37.86
N THR A 120 -26.43 -44.77 38.71
CA THR A 120 -27.81 -44.47 38.31
C THR A 120 -27.84 -43.24 37.40
N ASP A 121 -28.81 -43.17 36.50
CA ASP A 121 -29.00 -41.98 35.64
C ASP A 121 -29.11 -40.70 36.48
N ILE A 122 -29.77 -40.77 37.63
CA ILE A 122 -29.91 -39.65 38.58
C ILE A 122 -28.54 -39.16 39.07
N ASP A 123 -27.62 -40.08 39.38
CA ASP A 123 -26.28 -39.73 39.84
C ASP A 123 -25.46 -39.10 38.72
N VAL A 124 -25.57 -39.63 37.50
CA VAL A 124 -24.92 -39.05 36.31
C VAL A 124 -25.45 -37.65 36.04
N VAL A 125 -26.77 -37.43 36.03
CA VAL A 125 -27.38 -36.10 35.85
C VAL A 125 -26.91 -35.12 36.94
N LYS A 126 -26.82 -35.57 38.20
CA LYS A 126 -26.27 -34.76 39.30
C LYS A 126 -24.82 -34.38 39.06
N MET A 127 -23.99 -35.33 38.63
CA MET A 127 -22.57 -35.07 38.31
C MET A 127 -22.40 -34.06 37.17
N ILE A 128 -23.24 -34.16 36.13
CA ILE A 128 -23.27 -33.22 35.00
C ILE A 128 -23.68 -31.81 35.46
N SER A 129 -24.70 -31.71 36.32
CA SER A 129 -25.27 -30.42 36.74
C SER A 129 -24.46 -29.69 37.82
N LYS A 130 -23.48 -30.35 38.44
CA LYS A 130 -22.67 -29.77 39.53
C LYS A 130 -21.76 -28.62 39.05
N ASN A 131 -21.50 -27.71 39.98
CA ASN A 131 -20.50 -26.63 39.85
C ASN A 131 -20.64 -25.80 38.55
N GLY A 132 -21.89 -25.51 38.17
CA GLY A 132 -22.20 -24.76 36.94
C GLY A 132 -21.71 -25.51 35.71
N PHE A 133 -22.07 -26.79 35.59
CA PHE A 133 -21.72 -27.67 34.48
C PHE A 133 -20.20 -27.80 34.27
N TYR A 134 -19.46 -28.04 35.36
CA TYR A 134 -17.99 -28.10 35.34
C TYR A 134 -17.45 -29.11 34.33
N ALA A 135 -18.05 -30.30 34.25
CA ALA A 135 -17.67 -31.35 33.29
C ALA A 135 -17.74 -30.85 31.84
N TYR A 136 -18.86 -30.23 31.46
CA TYR A 136 -19.08 -29.68 30.12
C TYR A 136 -18.08 -28.57 29.78
N ARG A 137 -17.87 -27.63 30.71
CA ARG A 137 -16.91 -26.53 30.51
C ARG A 137 -15.47 -27.03 30.37
N LYS A 138 -15.08 -28.06 31.12
CA LYS A 138 -13.74 -28.66 31.02
C LYS A 138 -13.56 -29.53 29.78
N ALA A 139 -14.60 -30.21 29.29
CA ALA A 139 -14.55 -30.89 27.99
C ALA A 139 -14.34 -29.87 26.85
N ALA A 140 -15.07 -28.76 26.86
CA ALA A 140 -14.90 -27.66 25.90
C ALA A 140 -13.52 -27.00 26.01
N GLU A 141 -13.03 -26.76 27.22
CA GLU A 141 -11.69 -26.21 27.49
C GLU A 141 -10.57 -27.08 26.90
N ASN A 142 -10.76 -28.40 26.80
CA ASN A 142 -9.76 -29.34 26.29
C ASN A 142 -10.06 -29.86 24.86
N GLY A 143 -11.10 -29.33 24.19
CA GLY A 143 -11.36 -29.60 22.78
C GLY A 143 -12.13 -30.90 22.49
N HIS A 144 -12.77 -31.52 23.48
CA HIS A 144 -13.42 -32.82 23.35
C HIS A 144 -14.88 -32.73 22.89
N VAL A 145 -15.07 -32.50 21.58
CA VAL A 145 -16.42 -32.39 20.97
C VAL A 145 -17.25 -33.66 21.19
N ASP A 146 -16.64 -34.83 21.08
CA ASP A 146 -17.29 -36.13 21.28
C ASP A 146 -17.85 -36.32 22.71
N VAL A 147 -17.19 -35.73 23.70
CA VAL A 147 -17.67 -35.67 25.08
C VAL A 147 -18.78 -34.65 25.24
N LEU A 148 -18.72 -33.49 24.57
CA LEU A 148 -19.83 -32.53 24.57
C LEU A 148 -21.11 -33.18 24.03
N GLU A 149 -21.01 -33.82 22.86
CA GLU A 149 -22.11 -34.59 22.25
C GLU A 149 -22.64 -35.68 23.20
N TYR A 150 -21.74 -36.40 23.89
CA TYR A 150 -22.14 -37.40 24.87
C TYR A 150 -22.94 -36.80 26.04
N LEU A 151 -22.48 -35.69 26.61
CA LEU A 151 -23.19 -35.01 27.71
C LEU A 151 -24.54 -34.46 27.26
N GLU A 152 -24.61 -33.89 26.06
CA GLU A 152 -25.81 -33.33 25.45
C GLU A 152 -26.86 -34.41 25.18
N THR A 153 -26.43 -35.57 24.68
CA THR A 153 -27.33 -36.71 24.43
C THR A 153 -27.75 -37.42 25.71
N THR A 154 -26.93 -37.38 26.76
CA THR A 154 -27.25 -37.94 28.08
C THR A 154 -28.35 -37.13 28.80
N VAL A 155 -28.32 -35.80 28.69
CA VAL A 155 -29.30 -34.90 29.32
C VAL A 155 -29.70 -33.75 28.37
N PRO A 156 -30.46 -34.05 27.29
CA PRO A 156 -30.77 -33.08 26.24
C PRO A 156 -31.59 -31.88 26.74
N THR A 157 -32.37 -32.06 27.82
CA THR A 157 -33.12 -30.98 28.47
C THR A 157 -32.23 -29.91 29.10
N LEU A 158 -30.95 -30.22 29.37
CA LEU A 158 -30.00 -29.32 30.00
C LEU A 158 -28.98 -28.71 29.02
N THR A 159 -28.95 -29.11 27.75
CA THR A 159 -27.97 -28.63 26.75
C THR A 159 -27.88 -27.11 26.71
N ARG A 160 -29.01 -26.41 26.61
CA ARG A 160 -29.03 -24.94 26.61
C ARG A 160 -28.50 -24.34 27.92
N GLY A 161 -28.74 -25.01 29.05
CA GLY A 161 -28.20 -24.63 30.35
C GLY A 161 -26.68 -24.82 30.45
N MET A 162 -26.17 -25.91 29.87
CA MET A 162 -24.73 -26.19 29.77
C MET A 162 -24.00 -25.13 28.95
N ILE A 163 -24.55 -24.77 27.78
CA ILE A 163 -23.97 -23.75 26.89
C ILE A 163 -23.95 -22.36 27.57
N LYS A 164 -25.05 -21.96 28.23
CA LYS A 164 -25.16 -20.66 28.92
C LYS A 164 -24.36 -20.57 30.22
N ALA A 165 -23.89 -21.70 30.73
CA ALA A 165 -23.27 -21.80 32.05
C ALA A 165 -22.11 -20.81 32.24
N VAL A 166 -22.11 -20.14 33.40
CA VAL A 166 -21.03 -19.23 33.81
C VAL A 166 -20.70 -18.21 32.70
N ASN A 167 -21.74 -17.57 32.16
CA ASN A 167 -21.65 -16.60 31.07
C ASN A 167 -20.95 -17.16 29.82
N PHE A 168 -21.37 -18.34 29.35
CA PHE A 168 -20.79 -18.99 28.16
C PHE A 168 -19.30 -19.37 28.33
N SER A 169 -18.92 -19.82 29.52
CA SER A 169 -17.51 -20.17 29.83
C SER A 169 -16.97 -21.31 28.96
N ALA A 170 -17.82 -22.23 28.46
CA ALA A 170 -17.39 -23.27 27.52
C ALA A 170 -16.82 -22.66 26.22
N TYR A 171 -17.55 -21.71 25.61
CA TYR A 171 -17.13 -20.99 24.41
C TYR A 171 -15.84 -20.18 24.64
N GLN A 172 -15.77 -19.48 25.78
CA GLN A 172 -14.60 -18.69 26.16
C GLN A 172 -13.35 -19.54 26.40
N ASN A 173 -13.49 -20.67 27.10
CA ASN A 173 -12.38 -21.55 27.42
C ASN A 173 -11.86 -22.28 26.17
N ALA A 174 -12.78 -22.76 25.32
CA ALA A 174 -12.41 -23.31 24.02
C ALA A 174 -11.65 -22.28 23.17
N SER A 175 -12.09 -21.02 23.20
CA SER A 175 -11.39 -19.94 22.48
C SER A 175 -9.98 -19.68 23.03
N ARG A 176 -9.84 -19.60 24.36
CA ARG A 176 -8.54 -19.42 25.05
C ARG A 176 -7.52 -20.49 24.62
N ASN A 177 -7.98 -21.71 24.40
CA ASN A 177 -7.12 -22.85 24.09
C ASN A 177 -7.06 -23.22 22.59
N GLY A 178 -7.68 -22.43 21.71
CA GLY A 178 -7.54 -22.62 20.26
C GLY A 178 -8.46 -23.69 19.66
N HIS A 179 -9.50 -24.14 20.37
CA HIS A 179 -10.38 -25.23 19.94
C HIS A 179 -11.54 -24.74 19.06
N LEU A 180 -11.23 -24.38 17.81
CA LEU A 180 -12.23 -23.89 16.85
C LEU A 180 -13.40 -24.87 16.63
N GLU A 181 -13.14 -26.17 16.59
CA GLU A 181 -14.20 -27.17 16.37
C GLU A 181 -15.23 -27.19 17.51
N VAL A 182 -14.83 -26.89 18.75
CA VAL A 182 -15.78 -26.71 19.86
C VAL A 182 -16.62 -25.45 19.67
N LEU A 183 -16.03 -24.33 19.21
CA LEU A 183 -16.82 -23.11 18.92
C LEU A 183 -17.89 -23.41 17.88
N LYS A 184 -17.51 -24.09 16.78
CA LYS A 184 -18.45 -24.50 15.72
C LYS A 184 -19.55 -25.41 16.25
N HIS A 185 -19.19 -26.41 17.07
CA HIS A 185 -20.16 -27.31 17.71
C HIS A 185 -21.20 -26.53 18.52
N LEU A 186 -20.74 -25.66 19.42
CA LEU A 186 -21.61 -24.83 20.27
C LEU A 186 -22.51 -23.90 19.44
N GLU A 187 -22.01 -23.34 18.33
CA GLU A 187 -22.78 -22.52 17.40
C GLU A 187 -23.83 -23.33 16.64
N THR A 188 -23.56 -24.59 16.31
CA THR A 188 -24.52 -25.51 15.69
C THR A 188 -25.62 -25.93 16.66
N GLU A 189 -25.27 -26.22 17.91
CA GLU A 189 -26.23 -26.63 18.94
C GLU A 189 -27.10 -25.48 19.46
N ALA A 190 -26.59 -24.24 19.41
CA ALA A 190 -27.32 -23.05 19.84
C ALA A 190 -27.15 -21.87 18.86
N PRO A 191 -27.71 -21.97 17.64
CA PRO A 191 -27.55 -20.95 16.61
C PRO A 191 -28.17 -19.60 17.00
N ASP A 192 -29.20 -19.62 17.84
CA ASP A 192 -29.84 -18.42 18.36
C ASP A 192 -29.02 -17.70 19.46
N LEU A 193 -27.96 -18.33 19.98
CA LEU A 193 -27.09 -17.77 21.03
C LEU A 193 -25.71 -17.33 20.52
N ILE A 194 -25.42 -17.45 19.22
CA ILE A 194 -24.10 -17.14 18.66
C ILE A 194 -23.64 -15.72 19.04
N GLN A 195 -24.52 -14.75 18.88
CA GLN A 195 -24.25 -13.34 19.22
C GLN A 195 -23.98 -13.16 20.73
N ASP A 196 -24.73 -13.84 21.60
CA ASP A 196 -24.54 -13.79 23.05
C ASP A 196 -23.22 -14.43 23.47
N MET A 197 -22.87 -15.58 22.87
CA MET A 197 -21.60 -16.27 23.10
C MET A 197 -20.40 -15.40 22.71
N ILE A 198 -20.48 -14.71 21.56
CA ILE A 198 -19.42 -13.82 21.08
C ILE A 198 -19.30 -12.57 21.95
N LYS A 199 -20.42 -11.97 22.36
CA LYS A 199 -20.44 -10.76 23.22
C LYS A 199 -20.09 -11.04 24.68
N ALA A 200 -20.15 -12.30 25.11
CA ALA A 200 -19.92 -12.71 26.49
C ALA A 200 -18.60 -12.16 27.06
N GLN A 201 -18.68 -11.68 28.32
CA GLN A 201 -17.55 -11.10 29.05
C GLN A 201 -16.80 -10.02 28.24
N ASN A 202 -17.54 -9.14 27.56
CA ASN A 202 -17.01 -8.08 26.71
C ASN A 202 -16.07 -8.65 25.64
N PHE A 203 -16.60 -9.55 24.80
CA PHE A 203 -15.86 -10.19 23.71
C PHE A 203 -14.62 -10.98 24.17
N TYR A 204 -14.70 -11.66 25.31
CA TYR A 204 -13.57 -12.39 25.89
C TYR A 204 -12.96 -13.39 24.91
N ALA A 205 -13.80 -14.12 24.17
CA ALA A 205 -13.36 -15.12 23.19
C ALA A 205 -12.44 -14.50 22.12
N PHE A 206 -12.80 -13.34 21.56
CA PHE A 206 -11.97 -12.62 20.59
C PHE A 206 -10.67 -12.11 21.23
N ARG A 207 -10.78 -11.45 22.38
CA ARG A 207 -9.65 -10.85 23.10
C ARG A 207 -8.57 -11.86 23.44
N ILE A 208 -8.96 -13.04 23.94
CA ILE A 208 -8.01 -14.07 24.33
C ILE A 208 -7.43 -14.81 23.12
N ALA A 209 -8.21 -15.01 22.06
CA ALA A 209 -7.71 -15.57 20.80
C ALA A 209 -6.63 -14.68 20.17
N ALA A 210 -6.83 -13.35 20.20
CA ALA A 210 -5.83 -12.39 19.74
C ALA A 210 -4.56 -12.42 20.60
N ALA A 211 -4.71 -12.41 21.93
CA ALA A 211 -3.60 -12.49 22.87
C ALA A 211 -2.74 -13.76 22.67
N GLN A 212 -3.35 -14.87 22.28
CA GLN A 212 -2.69 -16.18 22.09
C GLN A 212 -2.36 -16.51 20.62
N ARG A 213 -2.60 -15.58 19.68
CA ARG A 213 -2.36 -15.77 18.23
C ARG A 213 -3.15 -16.92 17.57
N HIS A 214 -4.37 -17.17 18.03
CA HIS A 214 -5.24 -18.23 17.50
C HIS A 214 -5.96 -17.79 16.20
N TRP A 215 -5.20 -17.68 15.11
CA TRP A 215 -5.70 -17.28 13.78
C TRP A 215 -6.97 -17.99 13.30
N PRO A 216 -7.12 -19.33 13.44
CA PRO A 216 -8.35 -20.00 13.01
C PRO A 216 -9.61 -19.46 13.69
N ILE A 217 -9.51 -19.06 14.96
CA ILE A 217 -10.63 -18.47 15.70
C ILE A 217 -10.86 -17.02 15.27
N LEU A 218 -9.80 -16.22 15.13
CA LEU A 218 -9.93 -14.83 14.69
C LEU A 218 -10.63 -14.74 13.33
N ASN A 219 -10.20 -15.57 12.37
CA ASN A 219 -10.80 -15.64 11.03
C ASN A 219 -12.25 -16.13 11.08
N HIS A 220 -12.55 -17.13 11.94
CA HIS A 220 -13.91 -17.62 12.13
C HIS A 220 -14.83 -16.53 12.69
N LEU A 221 -14.40 -15.82 13.74
CA LEU A 221 -15.19 -14.74 14.35
C LEU A 221 -15.41 -13.57 13.39
N GLU A 222 -14.39 -13.17 12.63
CA GLU A 222 -14.49 -12.15 11.57
C GLU A 222 -15.51 -12.56 10.50
N THR A 223 -15.45 -13.82 10.04
CA THR A 223 -16.35 -14.32 9.00
C THR A 223 -17.79 -14.47 9.50
N LYS A 224 -17.96 -14.91 10.76
CA LYS A 224 -19.28 -15.15 11.35
C LYS A 224 -20.00 -13.88 11.74
N THR A 225 -19.27 -12.87 12.19
CA THR A 225 -19.86 -11.61 12.68
C THR A 225 -19.04 -10.40 12.22
N PRO A 226 -18.99 -10.12 10.90
CA PRO A 226 -18.20 -9.01 10.37
C PRO A 226 -18.62 -7.65 10.95
N ASP A 227 -19.92 -7.48 11.22
CA ASP A 227 -20.47 -6.24 11.80
C ASP A 227 -20.01 -5.97 13.23
N LEU A 228 -19.54 -7.00 13.96
CA LEU A 228 -19.06 -6.87 15.33
C LEU A 228 -17.54 -6.66 15.45
N VAL A 229 -16.78 -6.77 14.36
CA VAL A 229 -15.31 -6.74 14.41
C VAL A 229 -14.79 -5.46 15.07
N LEU A 230 -15.41 -4.32 14.78
CA LEU A 230 -15.03 -3.04 15.39
C LEU A 230 -15.27 -3.01 16.91
N GLU A 231 -16.43 -3.50 17.37
CA GLU A 231 -16.75 -3.62 18.80
C GLU A 231 -15.79 -4.59 19.51
N MET A 232 -15.51 -5.75 18.89
CA MET A 232 -14.56 -6.74 19.37
C MET A 232 -13.16 -6.16 19.57
N VAL A 233 -12.68 -5.35 18.61
CA VAL A 233 -11.38 -4.68 18.70
C VAL A 233 -11.36 -3.61 19.79
N GLN A 234 -12.45 -2.85 19.95
CA GLN A 234 -12.56 -1.78 20.96
C GLN A 234 -12.73 -2.31 22.39
N ALA A 235 -13.16 -3.57 22.53
CA ALA A 235 -13.45 -4.20 23.80
C ALA A 235 -12.31 -4.10 24.82
N ASP A 236 -12.68 -3.80 26.06
CA ASP A 236 -11.79 -3.73 27.22
C ASP A 236 -10.56 -2.82 26.99
N ASN A 237 -10.82 -1.65 26.39
CA ASN A 237 -9.81 -0.67 26.01
C ASN A 237 -8.70 -1.28 25.14
N PHE A 238 -9.10 -1.80 23.97
CA PHE A 238 -8.23 -2.42 22.98
C PHE A 238 -7.39 -3.58 23.54
N TYR A 239 -7.93 -4.35 24.49
CA TYR A 239 -7.19 -5.44 25.16
C TYR A 239 -6.59 -6.43 24.16
N ALA A 240 -7.34 -6.80 23.11
CA ALA A 240 -6.87 -7.71 22.06
C ALA A 240 -5.57 -7.22 21.43
N TYR A 241 -5.53 -5.93 21.06
CA TYR A 241 -4.34 -5.28 20.50
C TYR A 241 -3.20 -5.21 21.52
N ARG A 242 -3.47 -4.70 22.73
CA ARG A 242 -2.45 -4.52 23.77
C ARG A 242 -1.78 -5.83 24.15
N LYS A 243 -2.56 -6.90 24.37
CA LYS A 243 -2.01 -8.22 24.71
C LYS A 243 -1.31 -8.90 23.55
N ALA A 244 -1.80 -8.76 22.32
CA ALA A 244 -1.05 -9.24 21.16
C ALA A 244 0.31 -8.54 21.03
N ALA A 245 0.35 -7.22 21.25
CA ALA A 245 1.60 -6.44 21.22
C ALA A 245 2.55 -6.83 22.36
N GLU A 246 2.06 -6.93 23.61
CA GLU A 246 2.84 -7.38 24.79
C GLU A 246 3.46 -8.78 24.57
N ASN A 247 2.72 -9.68 23.90
CA ASN A 247 3.19 -11.03 23.58
C ASN A 247 4.01 -11.11 22.28
N ALA A 248 4.36 -9.97 21.67
CA ALA A 248 5.07 -9.86 20.40
C ALA A 248 4.40 -10.58 19.21
N HIS A 249 3.07 -10.72 19.24
CA HIS A 249 2.24 -11.22 18.13
C HIS A 249 1.94 -10.09 17.13
N PHE A 250 3.00 -9.52 16.55
CA PHE A 250 2.91 -8.33 15.70
C PHE A 250 2.07 -8.52 14.44
N ASP A 251 1.99 -9.74 13.92
CA ASP A 251 1.08 -10.11 12.82
C ASP A 251 -0.39 -9.86 13.18
N VAL A 252 -0.82 -10.30 14.37
CA VAL A 252 -2.18 -10.05 14.88
C VAL A 252 -2.38 -8.57 15.17
N SER A 253 -1.40 -7.89 15.77
CA SER A 253 -1.48 -6.44 16.00
C SER A 253 -1.67 -5.67 14.71
N LYS A 254 -0.88 -5.96 13.65
CA LYS A 254 -1.01 -5.31 12.34
C LYS A 254 -2.35 -5.61 11.68
N TRP A 255 -2.84 -6.85 11.79
CA TRP A 255 -4.17 -7.20 11.30
C TRP A 255 -5.26 -6.40 12.03
N ILE A 256 -5.23 -6.30 13.37
CA ILE A 256 -6.19 -5.48 14.13
C ILE A 256 -6.16 -4.00 13.67
N LEU A 257 -4.97 -3.43 13.44
CA LEU A 257 -4.82 -2.06 12.94
C LEU A 257 -5.44 -1.87 11.54
N SER A 258 -5.37 -2.89 10.68
CA SER A 258 -5.98 -2.86 9.35
C SER A 258 -7.52 -2.89 9.37
N LYS A 259 -8.12 -3.27 10.50
CA LYS A 259 -9.59 -3.39 10.65
C LYS A 259 -10.22 -2.20 11.37
N SER A 260 -9.49 -1.55 12.28
CA SER A 260 -10.06 -0.52 13.15
C SER A 260 -9.25 0.78 13.12
N SER A 261 -9.87 1.81 12.55
CA SER A 261 -9.31 3.17 12.55
C SER A 261 -9.12 3.71 13.99
N CYS A 262 -10.06 3.44 14.90
CA CYS A 262 -9.95 3.83 16.31
C CYS A 262 -8.80 3.13 17.03
N CYS A 263 -8.54 1.85 16.74
CA CYS A 263 -7.40 1.14 17.33
C CYS A 263 -6.07 1.71 16.82
N LEU A 264 -6.00 2.07 15.53
CA LEU A 264 -4.83 2.76 14.99
C LEU A 264 -4.64 4.13 15.63
N ALA A 265 -5.71 4.91 15.79
CA ALA A 265 -5.68 6.19 16.48
C ALA A 265 -5.12 6.05 17.92
N TYR A 266 -5.58 5.05 18.67
CA TYR A 266 -5.04 4.72 19.98
C TYR A 266 -3.54 4.38 19.88
N ALA A 267 -3.20 3.35 19.10
CA ALA A 267 -1.86 2.79 19.09
C ALA A 267 -0.79 3.77 18.59
N GLU A 268 -1.11 4.60 17.61
CA GLU A 268 -0.15 5.54 17.04
C GLU A 268 0.19 6.71 17.99
N MET A 269 -0.67 6.98 18.98
CA MET A 269 -0.40 7.91 20.09
C MET A 269 0.56 7.34 21.15
N HIS A 270 0.61 6.02 21.26
CA HIS A 270 1.50 5.30 22.17
C HIS A 270 2.83 4.94 21.45
N GLY A 271 3.53 5.97 21.00
CA GLY A 271 4.73 5.84 20.17
C GLY A 271 5.88 5.07 20.86
N SER A 272 6.01 5.18 22.18
CA SER A 272 7.02 4.44 22.96
C SER A 272 6.74 2.93 23.01
N GLU A 273 5.48 2.55 23.06
CA GLU A 273 5.05 1.16 23.25
C GLU A 273 4.95 0.41 21.92
N TYR A 274 4.43 1.07 20.88
CA TYR A 274 4.07 0.42 19.62
C TYR A 274 4.78 0.98 18.38
N GLY A 275 5.46 2.13 18.51
CA GLY A 275 5.99 2.90 17.38
C GLY A 275 6.93 2.11 16.46
N GLU A 276 8.04 1.62 17.00
CA GLU A 276 9.10 0.97 16.21
C GLU A 276 8.70 -0.41 15.66
N ASN A 277 8.13 -1.27 16.52
CA ASN A 277 7.94 -2.68 16.19
C ASN A 277 6.62 -2.97 15.45
N ILE A 278 5.61 -2.09 15.55
CA ILE A 278 4.27 -2.35 15.02
C ILE A 278 3.84 -1.23 14.07
N ILE A 279 3.82 0.02 14.53
CA ILE A 279 3.20 1.13 13.80
C ILE A 279 4.00 1.52 12.56
N LYS A 280 5.32 1.72 12.67
CA LYS A 280 6.15 2.08 11.50
C LYS A 280 6.13 0.98 10.41
N PRO A 281 6.33 -0.32 10.72
CA PRO A 281 6.22 -1.39 9.72
C PRO A 281 4.81 -1.46 9.11
N PHE A 282 3.77 -1.37 9.93
CA PHE A 282 2.37 -1.36 9.46
C PHE A 282 2.13 -0.23 8.45
N ILE A 283 2.53 1.01 8.79
CA ILE A 283 2.36 2.16 7.92
C ILE A 283 3.13 1.98 6.60
N ALA A 284 4.38 1.51 6.66
CA ALA A 284 5.18 1.27 5.46
C ALA A 284 4.52 0.22 4.54
N GLU A 285 4.03 -0.89 5.10
CA GLU A 285 3.32 -1.93 4.35
C GLU A 285 2.03 -1.39 3.70
N GLN A 286 1.26 -0.57 4.44
CA GLN A 286 0.04 0.06 3.91
C GLN A 286 0.32 1.07 2.80
N LEU A 287 1.35 1.91 2.95
CA LEU A 287 1.75 2.87 1.92
C LEU A 287 2.16 2.15 0.63
N ILE A 288 2.97 1.10 0.72
CA ILE A 288 3.36 0.27 -0.45
C ILE A 288 2.12 -0.32 -1.13
N ALA A 289 1.17 -0.86 -0.36
CA ALA A 289 -0.06 -1.42 -0.90
C ALA A 289 -0.92 -0.36 -1.60
N LEU A 290 -1.05 0.83 -1.02
CA LEU A 290 -1.82 1.94 -1.59
C LEU A 290 -1.17 2.48 -2.87
N HIS A 291 0.15 2.64 -2.91
CA HIS A 291 0.86 3.03 -4.13
C HIS A 291 0.65 2.02 -5.25
N ARG A 292 0.78 0.71 -4.96
CA ARG A 292 0.49 -0.35 -5.94
C ARG A 292 -0.95 -0.32 -6.42
N ALA A 293 -1.91 -0.11 -5.52
CA ALA A 293 -3.32 -0.01 -5.88
C ALA A 293 -3.59 1.20 -6.78
N ALA A 294 -2.95 2.34 -6.51
CA ALA A 294 -3.07 3.56 -7.32
C ALA A 294 -2.52 3.39 -8.74
N LEU A 295 -1.42 2.62 -8.90
CA LEU A 295 -0.78 2.35 -10.20
C LEU A 295 -1.62 1.44 -11.10
N ASN A 296 -2.42 0.54 -10.52
CA ASN A 296 -3.25 -0.43 -11.26
C ASN A 296 -4.56 0.14 -11.81
N ILE A 297 -4.72 1.46 -11.83
CA ILE A 297 -5.97 2.11 -12.22
C ILE A 297 -5.89 2.55 -13.68
N PRO A 298 -6.94 2.31 -14.48
CA PRO A 298 -6.97 2.75 -15.87
C PRO A 298 -6.74 4.27 -16.00
N PRO A 299 -6.09 4.76 -17.08
CA PRO A 299 -5.61 6.14 -17.26
C PRO A 299 -6.66 7.27 -17.21
N HIS A 300 -7.91 6.98 -16.88
CA HIS A 300 -8.99 7.96 -16.74
C HIS A 300 -9.76 7.87 -15.41
N ASN A 301 -9.36 6.95 -14.53
CA ASN A 301 -10.00 6.75 -13.24
C ASN A 301 -9.15 7.36 -12.12
N VAL A 302 -9.80 8.02 -11.17
CA VAL A 302 -9.13 8.57 -9.98
C VAL A 302 -9.03 7.45 -8.94
N PHE A 303 -7.83 7.25 -8.38
CA PHE A 303 -7.67 6.38 -7.21
C PHE A 303 -8.45 6.91 -6.02
N ASP A 304 -9.36 6.11 -5.49
CA ASP A 304 -10.09 6.43 -4.27
C ASP A 304 -10.30 5.19 -3.39
N ILE A 305 -10.60 5.43 -2.12
CA ILE A 305 -10.89 4.41 -1.12
C ILE A 305 -12.39 4.38 -0.84
N ASN A 306 -13.04 3.28 -1.25
CA ASN A 306 -14.49 3.14 -1.16
C ASN A 306 -14.99 2.85 0.27
N HIS A 307 -14.17 2.23 1.12
CA HIS A 307 -14.59 1.83 2.46
C HIS A 307 -14.28 2.93 3.50
N PRO A 308 -15.29 3.48 4.22
CA PRO A 308 -15.09 4.61 5.14
C PRO A 308 -14.05 4.34 6.23
N GLU A 309 -14.02 3.14 6.81
CA GLU A 309 -13.01 2.81 7.83
C GLU A 309 -11.59 2.79 7.25
N GLN A 310 -11.40 2.41 5.98
CA GLN A 310 -10.08 2.42 5.35
C GLN A 310 -9.60 3.85 5.07
N ALA A 311 -10.52 4.74 4.70
CA ALA A 311 -10.21 6.17 4.58
C ALA A 311 -9.79 6.77 5.94
N LYS A 312 -10.48 6.41 7.03
CA LYS A 312 -10.08 6.82 8.40
C LYS A 312 -8.74 6.22 8.84
N ILE A 313 -8.44 4.98 8.45
CA ILE A 313 -7.12 4.38 8.68
C ILE A 313 -6.05 5.24 8.00
N CYS A 314 -6.22 5.60 6.72
CA CYS A 314 -5.30 6.50 6.01
C CYS A 314 -5.18 7.88 6.67
N PHE A 315 -6.27 8.43 7.19
CA PHE A 315 -6.24 9.66 7.99
C PHE A 315 -5.33 9.52 9.22
N TYR A 316 -5.45 8.43 9.99
CA TYR A 316 -4.59 8.20 11.15
C TYR A 316 -3.15 7.82 10.78
N ILE A 317 -2.92 7.27 9.58
CA ILE A 317 -1.57 7.16 9.00
C ILE A 317 -0.99 8.56 8.80
N ILE A 318 -1.70 9.49 8.15
CA ILE A 318 -1.25 10.89 8.01
C ILE A 318 -0.96 11.50 9.37
N ARG A 319 -1.85 11.30 10.35
CA ARG A 319 -1.67 11.80 11.73
C ARG A 319 -0.34 11.33 12.33
N ASN A 320 0.00 10.06 12.15
CA ASN A 320 1.28 9.52 12.59
C ASN A 320 2.47 10.12 11.83
N LEU A 321 2.39 10.24 10.50
CA LEU A 321 3.44 10.83 9.66
C LEU A 321 3.73 12.28 10.07
N ILE A 322 2.67 13.07 10.33
CA ILE A 322 2.79 14.45 10.83
C ILE A 322 3.50 14.47 12.19
N ARG A 323 3.10 13.59 13.12
CA ARG A 323 3.69 13.53 14.46
C ARG A 323 5.18 13.19 14.44
N ARG A 324 5.61 12.35 13.49
CA ARG A 324 7.02 12.00 13.31
C ARG A 324 7.88 13.20 12.87
N ASN A 325 7.27 14.25 12.32
CA ASN A 325 7.92 15.48 11.87
C ASN A 325 9.21 15.21 11.06
N ASP A 326 9.10 14.29 10.10
CA ASP A 326 10.20 13.86 9.24
C ASP A 326 9.90 14.28 7.80
N ARG A 327 10.76 15.15 7.26
CA ARG A 327 10.66 15.69 5.90
C ARG A 327 10.69 14.62 4.81
N ALA A 328 11.20 13.41 5.09
CA ALA A 328 11.16 12.30 4.13
C ALA A 328 9.73 11.76 3.90
N LEU A 329 8.80 12.05 4.81
CA LEU A 329 7.43 11.54 4.79
C LEU A 329 6.43 12.52 4.15
N ASP A 330 6.86 13.74 3.80
CA ASP A 330 5.98 14.76 3.25
C ASP A 330 5.29 14.30 1.95
N ASP A 331 5.99 13.52 1.13
CA ASP A 331 5.47 13.00 -0.14
C ASP A 331 4.37 11.96 0.10
N GLU A 332 4.49 11.17 1.17
CA GLU A 332 3.45 10.23 1.60
C GLU A 332 2.22 10.96 2.16
N ILE A 333 2.42 12.04 2.92
CA ILE A 333 1.33 12.91 3.37
C ILE A 333 0.58 13.50 2.16
N ARG A 334 1.30 14.00 1.14
CA ARG A 334 0.71 14.52 -0.09
C ARG A 334 -0.03 13.45 -0.88
N PHE A 335 0.56 12.27 -1.04
CA PHE A 335 -0.06 11.13 -1.73
C PHE A 335 -1.39 10.77 -1.09
N LEU A 336 -1.41 10.56 0.24
CA LEU A 336 -2.63 10.22 0.96
C LEU A 336 -3.68 11.35 0.89
N LEU A 337 -3.27 12.62 0.94
CA LEU A 337 -4.18 13.76 0.80
C LEU A 337 -4.65 14.02 -0.65
N ASN A 338 -4.09 13.34 -1.64
CA ASN A 338 -4.60 13.35 -3.02
C ASN A 338 -5.72 12.34 -3.23
N ILE A 339 -5.86 11.33 -2.35
CA ILE A 339 -6.97 10.39 -2.36
C ILE A 339 -8.26 11.13 -1.95
N PRO A 340 -9.31 11.23 -2.79
CA PRO A 340 -10.46 12.10 -2.54
C PRO A 340 -11.20 11.83 -1.22
N SER A 341 -11.46 10.57 -0.88
CA SER A 341 -12.09 10.17 0.38
C SER A 341 -11.27 10.61 1.60
N VAL A 342 -9.94 10.48 1.56
CA VAL A 342 -9.03 10.87 2.65
C VAL A 342 -8.92 12.39 2.74
N LYS A 343 -8.80 13.09 1.60
CA LYS A 343 -8.78 14.55 1.52
C LYS A 343 -10.02 15.19 2.15
N THR A 344 -11.17 14.55 1.95
CA THR A 344 -12.45 14.99 2.52
C THR A 344 -12.41 14.94 4.05
N LEU A 345 -11.72 13.96 4.65
CA LEU A 345 -11.57 13.86 6.10
C LEU A 345 -10.66 14.92 6.72
N ALA A 346 -9.76 15.57 5.95
CA ALA A 346 -8.74 16.47 6.48
C ALA A 346 -9.28 17.69 7.27
N HIS A 347 -10.52 18.12 6.99
CA HIS A 347 -11.20 19.23 7.66
C HIS A 347 -12.39 18.79 8.54
N HIS A 348 -12.83 17.53 8.42
CA HIS A 348 -13.94 17.00 9.20
C HIS A 348 -13.47 16.54 10.59
N GLU A 349 -14.41 16.43 11.51
CA GLU A 349 -14.19 15.84 12.84
C GLU A 349 -14.15 14.32 12.74
N VAL A 350 -12.97 13.76 12.44
CA VAL A 350 -12.75 12.31 12.47
C VAL A 350 -12.71 11.83 13.94
N THR A 351 -12.01 12.57 14.78
CA THR A 351 -12.14 12.51 16.24
C THR A 351 -13.22 13.51 16.68
N ALA A 352 -14.21 13.05 17.45
CA ALA A 352 -15.32 13.88 17.88
C ALA A 352 -14.84 15.15 18.61
N GLY A 353 -15.32 16.33 18.19
CA GLY A 353 -14.94 17.61 18.78
C GLY A 353 -13.53 18.09 18.44
N GLN A 354 -12.88 17.50 17.43
CA GLN A 354 -11.54 17.91 16.97
C GLN A 354 -11.56 18.31 15.48
N PRO A 355 -12.08 19.50 15.13
CA PRO A 355 -12.00 20.00 13.76
C PRO A 355 -10.54 20.28 13.38
N ASN A 356 -10.20 20.14 12.10
CA ASN A 356 -8.85 20.38 11.57
C ASN A 356 -7.74 19.66 12.37
N GLU A 357 -8.02 18.46 12.87
CA GLU A 357 -7.14 17.72 13.77
C GLU A 357 -5.70 17.59 13.23
N LEU A 358 -5.53 17.26 11.94
CA LEU A 358 -4.20 17.14 11.32
C LEU A 358 -3.43 18.47 11.31
N LEU A 359 -4.12 19.59 11.08
CA LEU A 359 -3.49 20.92 11.04
C LEU A 359 -3.11 21.37 12.46
N ARG A 360 -3.97 21.12 13.44
CA ARG A 360 -3.71 21.42 14.85
C ARG A 360 -2.58 20.53 15.40
N LEU A 361 -2.49 19.28 14.94
CA LEU A 361 -1.33 18.43 15.24
C LEU A 361 -0.05 18.98 14.62
N ALA A 362 -0.07 19.38 13.35
CA ALA A 362 1.09 20.00 12.70
C ALA A 362 1.56 21.27 13.44
N LEU A 363 0.61 22.09 13.90
CA LEU A 363 0.86 23.26 14.73
C LEU A 363 1.58 22.92 16.05
N THR A 364 1.04 21.96 16.80
CA THR A 364 1.55 21.57 18.14
C THR A 364 2.82 20.73 18.11
N THR A 365 3.15 20.14 16.97
CA THR A 365 4.40 19.38 16.74
C THR A 365 5.50 20.22 16.09
N GLY A 366 5.22 21.48 15.74
CA GLY A 366 6.16 22.32 15.01
C GLY A 366 6.41 21.84 13.57
N ASN A 367 5.52 21.02 12.99
CA ASN A 367 5.66 20.51 11.63
C ASN A 367 5.17 21.54 10.60
N GLN A 368 6.05 22.48 10.25
CA GLN A 368 5.76 23.58 9.34
C GLN A 368 5.29 23.10 7.95
N GLU A 369 5.87 22.01 7.44
CA GLU A 369 5.52 21.52 6.11
C GLU A 369 4.14 20.90 6.07
N ALA A 370 3.83 20.02 7.02
CA ALA A 370 2.51 19.43 7.12
C ALA A 370 1.44 20.53 7.26
N ALA A 371 1.72 21.56 8.07
CA ALA A 371 0.84 22.71 8.19
C ALA A 371 0.64 23.43 6.85
N SER A 372 1.72 23.65 6.07
CA SER A 372 1.64 24.23 4.73
C SER A 372 0.85 23.37 3.74
N ILE A 373 1.13 22.05 3.68
CA ILE A 373 0.40 21.09 2.84
C ILE A 373 -1.11 21.13 3.14
N LEU A 374 -1.47 21.15 4.43
CA LEU A 374 -2.87 21.16 4.87
C LEU A 374 -3.58 22.49 4.59
N LEU A 375 -2.90 23.64 4.78
CA LEU A 375 -3.46 24.96 4.47
C LEU A 375 -3.70 25.18 2.96
N ASN A 376 -3.05 24.40 2.09
CA ASN A 376 -3.37 24.40 0.66
C ASN A 376 -4.73 23.76 0.34
N ILE A 377 -5.34 23.01 1.26
CA ILE A 377 -6.70 22.49 1.10
C ILE A 377 -7.68 23.62 1.46
N PRO A 378 -8.51 24.12 0.51
CA PRO A 378 -9.35 25.30 0.74
C PRO A 378 -10.27 25.19 1.96
N ARG A 379 -10.85 24.00 2.18
CA ARG A 379 -11.74 23.74 3.32
C ARG A 379 -11.02 23.76 4.67
N VAL A 380 -9.80 23.22 4.74
CA VAL A 380 -8.97 23.24 5.96
C VAL A 380 -8.62 24.69 6.31
N ARG A 381 -8.15 25.47 5.33
CA ARG A 381 -7.82 26.90 5.50
C ARG A 381 -9.02 27.74 5.91
N ALA A 382 -10.17 27.59 5.25
CA ALA A 382 -11.37 28.34 5.60
C ALA A 382 -11.81 28.06 7.04
N LEU A 383 -11.73 26.80 7.49
CA LEU A 383 -12.03 26.44 8.88
C LEU A 383 -10.97 26.97 9.86
N ALA A 384 -9.69 27.01 9.46
CA ALA A 384 -8.64 27.61 10.26
C ALA A 384 -8.88 29.13 10.43
N GLU A 385 -9.23 29.85 9.36
CA GLU A 385 -9.58 31.28 9.38
C GLU A 385 -10.75 31.57 10.33
N GLN A 386 -11.80 30.74 10.29
CA GLN A 386 -12.95 30.85 11.20
C GLN A 386 -12.57 30.70 12.67
N ASN A 387 -11.49 29.97 12.96
CA ASN A 387 -10.98 29.71 14.31
C ASN A 387 -9.74 30.56 14.65
N ASP A 388 -9.54 31.70 13.98
CA ASP A 388 -8.37 32.59 14.11
C ASP A 388 -7.03 31.82 14.07
N PHE A 389 -6.94 30.88 13.13
CA PHE A 389 -5.79 30.01 12.90
C PHE A 389 -5.30 29.26 14.15
N TYR A 390 -6.20 28.96 15.09
CA TYR A 390 -5.88 28.24 16.34
C TYR A 390 -4.73 28.89 17.13
N ARG A 391 -4.58 30.22 17.08
CA ARG A 391 -3.46 30.93 17.73
C ARG A 391 -3.28 30.60 19.21
N ALA A 392 -4.38 30.32 19.92
CA ALA A 392 -4.36 29.92 21.32
C ALA A 392 -3.59 28.60 21.57
N GLU A 393 -3.50 27.72 20.56
CA GLU A 393 -2.84 26.41 20.65
C GLU A 393 -1.39 26.42 20.18
N SER A 394 -0.94 27.51 19.55
CA SER A 394 0.35 27.61 18.87
C SER A 394 1.55 27.44 19.81
N HIS A 395 1.40 27.75 21.11
CA HIS A 395 2.48 27.77 22.11
C HIS A 395 3.80 28.42 21.62
N GLY A 396 3.73 29.31 20.62
CA GLY A 396 4.88 29.98 20.00
C GLY A 396 5.67 29.15 18.96
N GLN A 397 5.23 27.95 18.58
CA GLN A 397 5.97 27.08 17.65
C GLN A 397 5.77 27.44 16.17
N LEU A 398 4.53 27.75 15.76
CA LEU A 398 4.18 28.02 14.37
C LEU A 398 3.11 29.10 14.29
N ASN A 399 3.31 30.09 13.41
CA ASN A 399 2.30 31.09 13.10
C ASN A 399 1.51 30.67 11.86
N LEU A 400 0.40 29.93 12.07
CA LEU A 400 -0.44 29.45 10.97
C LEU A 400 -1.04 30.59 10.13
N ALA A 401 -1.37 31.73 10.74
CA ALA A 401 -1.86 32.90 10.02
C ALA A 401 -0.77 33.52 9.13
N GLN A 402 0.48 33.52 9.60
CA GLN A 402 1.63 33.89 8.78
C GLN A 402 1.82 32.84 7.69
N LEU A 403 1.87 31.54 7.97
CA LEU A 403 2.01 30.50 6.93
C LEU A 403 0.89 30.51 5.88
N ALA A 404 -0.33 30.90 6.26
CA ALA A 404 -1.43 31.08 5.32
C ALA A 404 -1.30 32.34 4.45
N ARG A 405 -0.62 33.38 4.95
CA ARG A 405 -0.36 34.67 4.27
C ARG A 405 1.00 34.72 3.58
N ASP A 406 1.93 33.90 4.04
CA ASP A 406 3.34 33.94 3.71
C ASP A 406 3.51 33.37 2.31
N ARG A 407 3.68 34.30 1.39
CA ARG A 407 4.02 34.09 -0.02
C ARG A 407 5.42 33.44 -0.17
N GLU A 408 6.20 33.27 0.92
CA GLU A 408 7.43 32.47 1.03
C GLU A 408 7.26 31.08 1.68
N SER A 409 6.14 30.72 2.33
CA SER A 409 5.84 29.27 2.55
C SER A 409 5.63 28.52 1.24
N SER A 410 5.53 29.28 0.16
CA SER A 410 5.63 28.83 -1.21
C SER A 410 7.08 28.59 -1.70
N MET A 411 8.09 28.75 -0.82
CA MET A 411 9.49 28.34 -1.05
C MET A 411 9.66 26.81 -1.08
N THR A 412 8.58 26.03 -0.94
CA THR A 412 8.54 24.57 -1.16
C THR A 412 7.67 24.17 -2.37
N ALA A 413 7.62 25.02 -3.41
CA ALA A 413 6.87 24.76 -4.64
C ALA A 413 7.19 23.40 -5.31
N LEU A 414 8.36 22.84 -5.00
CA LEU A 414 8.79 21.51 -5.38
C LEU A 414 9.13 20.70 -4.13
N THR A 415 8.69 19.44 -4.06
CA THR A 415 9.09 18.46 -3.04
C THR A 415 10.61 18.26 -3.07
N ARG A 416 11.23 17.67 -2.03
CA ARG A 416 12.67 17.38 -2.08
C ARG A 416 13.04 16.47 -3.26
N GLY A 417 12.16 15.54 -3.62
CA GLY A 417 12.30 14.72 -4.82
C GLY A 417 12.21 15.55 -6.11
N GLU A 418 11.22 16.43 -6.22
CA GLU A 418 11.08 17.35 -7.36
C GLU A 418 12.24 18.37 -7.46
N GLN A 419 12.74 18.87 -6.34
CA GLN A 419 13.91 19.76 -6.27
C GLN A 419 15.18 19.04 -6.73
N ARG A 420 15.38 17.77 -6.33
CA ARG A 420 16.48 16.93 -6.82
C ARG A 420 16.35 16.70 -8.32
N ARG A 421 15.16 16.31 -8.81
CA ARG A 421 14.89 16.13 -10.25
C ARG A 421 15.15 17.41 -11.05
N LEU A 422 14.67 18.55 -10.56
CA LEU A 422 14.95 19.84 -11.17
C LEU A 422 16.46 20.16 -11.15
N ALA A 423 17.17 19.88 -10.05
CA ALA A 423 18.61 20.09 -9.96
C ALA A 423 19.40 19.22 -10.95
N GLU A 424 18.96 17.98 -11.18
CA GLU A 424 19.52 17.09 -12.21
C GLU A 424 19.23 17.60 -13.62
N ALA A 425 18.00 17.98 -13.93
CA ALA A 425 17.65 18.61 -15.20
C ALA A 425 18.47 19.90 -15.44
N ILE A 426 18.65 20.72 -14.40
CA ILE A 426 19.55 21.88 -14.44
C ILE A 426 20.97 21.45 -14.76
N ARG A 427 21.51 20.44 -14.09
CA ARG A 427 22.87 19.95 -14.35
C ARG A 427 23.04 19.49 -15.80
N HIS A 428 22.05 18.75 -16.32
CA HIS A 428 22.05 18.20 -17.66
C HIS A 428 22.02 19.30 -18.74
N TYR A 429 21.12 20.28 -18.62
CA TYR A 429 20.91 21.30 -19.67
C TYR A 429 21.77 22.56 -19.51
N LYS A 430 22.43 22.76 -18.36
CA LYS A 430 23.31 23.93 -18.11
C LYS A 430 24.39 24.15 -19.19
N PRO A 431 25.05 23.13 -19.76
CA PRO A 431 25.98 23.32 -20.88
C PRO A 431 25.30 23.95 -22.10
N THR A 432 24.13 23.44 -22.50
CA THR A 432 23.34 23.95 -23.62
C THR A 432 22.89 25.39 -23.40
N LEU A 433 22.52 25.76 -22.17
CA LEU A 433 22.18 27.14 -21.82
C LEU A 433 23.38 28.09 -21.97
N LYS A 434 24.58 27.64 -21.61
CA LYS A 434 25.81 28.44 -21.77
C LYS A 434 26.21 28.61 -23.23
N GLU A 435 26.04 27.56 -24.03
CA GLU A 435 26.38 27.57 -25.45
C GLU A 435 25.42 28.45 -26.26
N LYS A 436 24.10 28.27 -26.10
CA LYS A 436 23.09 28.99 -26.88
C LYS A 436 22.78 30.38 -26.34
N GLY A 437 22.92 30.60 -25.03
CA GLY A 437 22.59 31.84 -24.34
C GLY A 437 21.09 31.98 -24.04
N VAL A 438 20.77 32.45 -22.82
CA VAL A 438 19.38 32.59 -22.33
C VAL A 438 18.56 33.55 -23.19
N GLU A 439 19.15 34.66 -23.61
CA GLU A 439 18.46 35.66 -24.46
C GLU A 439 18.04 35.08 -25.81
N ASN A 440 18.94 34.34 -26.48
CA ASN A 440 18.64 33.70 -27.75
C ASN A 440 17.56 32.62 -27.62
N LEU A 441 17.58 31.84 -26.53
CA LEU A 441 16.56 30.83 -26.24
C LEU A 441 15.19 31.46 -25.99
N MET A 442 15.13 32.54 -25.21
CA MET A 442 13.89 33.31 -25.00
C MET A 442 13.36 33.90 -26.31
N ASN A 443 14.24 34.39 -27.18
CA ASN A 443 13.86 34.91 -28.50
C ASN A 443 13.37 33.79 -29.43
N SER A 444 14.00 32.61 -29.39
CA SER A 444 13.54 31.42 -30.12
C SER A 444 12.15 30.97 -29.65
N LEU A 445 11.89 30.97 -28.34
CA LEU A 445 10.56 30.67 -27.78
C LEU A 445 9.52 31.70 -28.27
N ARG A 446 9.84 33.00 -28.26
CA ARG A 446 8.94 34.06 -28.77
C ARG A 446 8.60 33.85 -30.24
N GLU A 447 9.58 33.49 -31.05
CA GLU A 447 9.39 33.23 -32.48
C GLU A 447 8.53 31.98 -32.72
N GLN A 448 8.75 30.91 -31.97
CA GLN A 448 7.89 29.71 -32.07
C GLN A 448 6.44 29.99 -31.65
N LEU A 449 6.21 30.81 -30.62
CA LEU A 449 4.87 31.24 -30.22
C LEU A 449 4.21 32.08 -31.32
N ARG A 450 4.96 32.97 -31.98
CA ARG A 450 4.48 33.77 -33.11
C ARG A 450 4.09 32.88 -34.29
N GLN A 451 4.96 31.96 -34.72
CA GLN A 451 4.67 31.02 -35.81
C GLN A 451 3.44 30.16 -35.52
N ARG A 452 3.28 29.69 -34.27
CA ARG A 452 2.10 28.93 -33.84
C ARG A 452 0.82 29.75 -33.93
N TYR A 453 0.87 31.03 -33.58
CA TYR A 453 -0.27 31.95 -33.74
C TYR A 453 -0.57 32.20 -35.22
N GLU A 454 0.43 32.51 -36.04
CA GLU A 454 0.24 32.81 -37.47
C GLU A 454 -0.31 31.61 -38.26
N LYS A 455 0.03 30.38 -37.86
CA LYS A 455 -0.53 29.16 -38.44
C LYS A 455 -2.02 28.98 -38.12
N ASN A 456 -2.48 29.45 -36.96
CA ASN A 456 -3.87 29.36 -36.54
C ASN A 456 -4.30 30.63 -35.77
N PRO A 457 -4.50 31.76 -36.47
CA PRO A 457 -4.73 33.03 -35.79
C PRO A 457 -6.11 33.06 -35.12
N ALA A 458 -6.20 33.78 -33.99
CA ALA A 458 -7.48 34.09 -33.39
C ALA A 458 -8.35 34.87 -34.39
N SER A 459 -9.65 34.62 -34.41
CA SER A 459 -10.53 35.24 -35.39
C SER A 459 -11.90 35.55 -34.80
N ILE A 460 -12.52 36.62 -35.29
CA ILE A 460 -13.89 36.99 -34.96
C ILE A 460 -14.75 37.04 -36.22
N ILE A 461 -16.06 36.95 -36.04
CA ILE A 461 -17.03 37.20 -37.11
C ILE A 461 -17.59 38.60 -36.90
N ASN A 462 -17.40 39.48 -37.88
CA ASN A 462 -17.89 40.85 -37.81
C ASN A 462 -19.41 40.92 -37.94
N ALA A 463 -20.00 42.09 -37.73
CA ALA A 463 -21.46 42.28 -37.84
C ALA A 463 -22.05 41.95 -39.23
N LYS A 464 -21.21 41.80 -40.26
CA LYS A 464 -21.57 41.45 -41.64
C LYS A 464 -21.34 39.96 -41.97
N GLY A 465 -21.02 39.13 -40.98
CA GLY A 465 -20.76 37.69 -41.17
C GLY A 465 -19.39 37.35 -41.78
N THR A 466 -18.49 38.31 -41.93
CA THR A 466 -17.14 38.09 -42.47
C THR A 466 -16.17 37.70 -41.35
N LYS A 467 -15.37 36.66 -41.58
CA LYS A 467 -14.28 36.25 -40.69
C LYS A 467 -13.12 37.27 -40.77
N ILE A 468 -12.73 37.82 -39.63
CA ILE A 468 -11.56 38.68 -39.49
C ILE A 468 -10.52 37.91 -38.68
N ASN A 469 -9.38 37.63 -39.30
CA ASN A 469 -8.21 37.13 -38.57
C ASN A 469 -7.56 38.29 -37.83
N LEU A 470 -7.30 38.08 -36.54
CA LEU A 470 -6.72 39.08 -35.67
C LEU A 470 -5.18 39.04 -35.80
N PRO A 471 -4.51 40.20 -35.78
CA PRO A 471 -3.06 40.27 -35.83
C PRO A 471 -2.44 39.88 -34.48
N MET A 472 -1.17 39.51 -34.47
CA MET A 472 -0.46 39.20 -33.22
C MET A 472 -0.17 40.46 -32.40
N ASP A 473 0.24 41.54 -33.07
CA ASP A 473 0.76 42.74 -32.41
C ASP A 473 -0.36 43.76 -32.09
N PHE A 474 -0.27 44.39 -30.91
CA PHE A 474 -1.30 45.31 -30.41
C PHE A 474 -1.50 46.52 -31.32
N ALA A 475 -0.41 47.05 -31.89
CA ALA A 475 -0.45 48.19 -32.80
C ALA A 475 -1.26 47.88 -34.07
N ASP A 476 -1.20 46.65 -34.57
CA ASP A 476 -1.97 46.23 -35.74
C ASP A 476 -3.43 45.97 -35.40
N LEU A 477 -3.73 45.48 -34.19
CA LEU A 477 -5.10 45.40 -33.69
C LEU A 477 -5.77 46.78 -33.68
N GLN A 478 -5.05 47.82 -33.25
CA GLN A 478 -5.56 49.20 -33.25
C GLN A 478 -5.87 49.71 -34.66
N LYS A 479 -5.11 49.29 -35.68
CA LYS A 479 -5.34 49.67 -37.09
C LYS A 479 -6.63 49.09 -37.67
N LEU A 480 -7.17 48.01 -37.10
CA LEU A 480 -8.40 47.37 -37.58
C LEU A 480 -9.68 48.20 -37.35
N LYS A 481 -9.65 49.24 -36.50
CA LYS A 481 -10.79 50.13 -36.19
C LYS A 481 -12.10 49.37 -35.90
N LEU A 482 -12.00 48.32 -35.08
CA LEU A 482 -13.14 47.47 -34.70
C LEU A 482 -14.20 48.26 -33.92
N SER A 483 -15.48 47.90 -34.08
CA SER A 483 -16.53 48.44 -33.21
C SER A 483 -16.33 48.00 -31.76
N LYS A 484 -16.94 48.69 -30.79
CA LYS A 484 -16.82 48.35 -29.35
C LYS A 484 -17.16 46.87 -29.06
N ARG A 485 -18.17 46.32 -29.74
CA ARG A 485 -18.58 44.92 -29.59
C ARG A 485 -17.56 43.96 -30.19
N GLU A 486 -17.10 44.23 -31.41
CA GLU A 486 -16.09 43.42 -32.11
C GLU A 486 -14.75 43.46 -31.37
N TYR A 487 -14.37 44.60 -30.79
CA TYR A 487 -13.17 44.73 -29.97
C TYR A 487 -13.24 43.88 -28.70
N GLN A 488 -14.38 43.87 -28.00
CA GLN A 488 -14.56 42.99 -26.83
C GLN A 488 -14.51 41.51 -27.22
N GLN A 489 -15.13 41.13 -28.33
CA GLN A 489 -15.01 39.76 -28.86
C GLN A 489 -13.57 39.42 -29.23
N ALA A 490 -12.83 40.36 -29.83
CA ALA A 490 -11.42 40.20 -30.16
C ALA A 490 -10.58 39.92 -28.90
N LEU A 491 -10.77 40.72 -27.85
CA LEU A 491 -10.11 40.50 -26.56
C LEU A 491 -10.43 39.11 -25.98
N THR A 492 -11.69 38.70 -25.98
CA THR A 492 -12.10 37.37 -25.51
C THR A 492 -11.38 36.25 -26.25
N VAL A 493 -11.34 36.29 -27.58
CA VAL A 493 -10.65 35.23 -28.35
C VAL A 493 -9.13 35.29 -28.19
N TYR A 494 -8.53 36.47 -27.98
CA TYR A 494 -7.11 36.57 -27.62
C TYR A 494 -6.79 35.93 -26.27
N TYR A 495 -7.65 36.12 -25.27
CA TYR A 495 -7.46 35.55 -23.93
C TYR A 495 -7.54 34.02 -23.94
N GLN A 496 -8.43 33.47 -24.77
CA GLN A 496 -8.59 32.03 -24.96
C GLN A 496 -7.51 31.40 -25.84
N HIS A 497 -6.77 32.19 -26.62
CA HIS A 497 -5.76 31.69 -27.54
C HIS A 497 -4.42 31.42 -26.85
N LYS A 498 -4.14 30.15 -26.57
CA LYS A 498 -2.98 29.72 -25.75
C LYS A 498 -1.62 30.26 -26.20
N ALA A 499 -1.27 30.15 -27.49
CA ALA A 499 0.03 30.65 -27.98
C ALA A 499 0.17 32.18 -27.86
N HIS A 500 -0.93 32.92 -28.01
CA HIS A 500 -0.92 34.37 -27.86
C HIS A 500 -0.84 34.74 -26.38
N THR A 501 -1.56 34.04 -25.51
CA THR A 501 -1.50 34.23 -24.06
C THR A 501 -0.10 33.92 -23.51
N ALA A 502 0.52 32.81 -23.92
CA ALA A 502 1.90 32.48 -23.55
C ALA A 502 2.90 33.54 -24.04
N TRP A 503 2.70 34.07 -25.25
CA TRP A 503 3.53 35.15 -25.77
C TRP A 503 3.38 36.45 -24.97
N ARG A 504 2.14 36.83 -24.60
CA ARG A 504 1.86 38.00 -23.75
C ARG A 504 2.46 37.85 -22.36
N TYR A 505 2.48 36.63 -21.81
CA TYR A 505 3.13 36.36 -20.52
C TYR A 505 4.62 36.73 -20.55
N ILE A 506 5.35 36.45 -21.63
CA ILE A 506 6.79 36.75 -21.77
C ILE A 506 7.11 38.06 -22.52
N ALA A 507 6.09 38.91 -22.71
CA ALA A 507 6.19 40.20 -23.39
C ALA A 507 6.49 41.33 -22.39
N LYS A 508 7.30 42.31 -22.82
CA LYS A 508 7.62 43.53 -22.08
C LYS A 508 7.54 44.73 -23.03
N PRO A 509 6.56 45.63 -22.88
CA PRO A 509 5.41 45.55 -21.95
C PRO A 509 4.35 44.53 -22.41
N ASN A 510 3.45 44.13 -21.52
CA ASN A 510 2.22 43.40 -21.87
C ASN A 510 1.03 44.38 -21.96
N LEU A 511 0.63 44.69 -23.19
CA LEU A 511 -0.44 45.66 -23.48
C LEU A 511 -1.87 45.13 -23.24
N TRP A 512 -2.02 43.85 -22.88
CA TRP A 512 -3.31 43.24 -22.51
C TRP A 512 -3.43 42.95 -21.00
N MET A 513 -2.49 43.46 -20.21
CA MET A 513 -2.47 43.27 -18.76
C MET A 513 -3.67 43.95 -18.09
N ASN A 514 -4.25 43.31 -17.07
CA ASN A 514 -5.28 43.93 -16.25
C ASN A 514 -4.69 45.06 -15.38
N ALA A 515 -5.40 46.19 -15.26
CA ALA A 515 -5.00 47.30 -14.41
C ALA A 515 -5.02 46.97 -12.90
N GLU A 516 -5.73 45.92 -12.49
CA GLU A 516 -5.83 45.43 -11.12
C GLU A 516 -4.96 44.17 -10.89
N ALA A 517 -4.13 43.76 -11.86
CA ALA A 517 -3.26 42.60 -11.67
C ALA A 517 -2.24 42.82 -10.54
N GLU A 518 -2.18 41.89 -9.58
CA GLU A 518 -1.35 42.00 -8.38
C GLU A 518 0.11 41.56 -8.57
N TYR A 519 0.39 40.62 -9.49
CA TYR A 519 1.70 39.96 -9.63
C TYR A 519 2.43 40.41 -10.90
N VAL A 520 2.71 41.71 -10.99
CA VAL A 520 3.30 42.34 -12.19
C VAL A 520 4.42 43.31 -11.82
N HIS A 521 5.33 43.55 -12.76
CA HIS A 521 6.21 44.71 -12.73
C HIS A 521 5.49 45.91 -13.34
N ILE A 522 5.76 47.09 -12.79
CA ILE A 522 5.22 48.37 -13.26
C ILE A 522 6.40 49.31 -13.46
N ASP A 523 6.54 49.88 -14.65
CA ASP A 523 7.46 50.99 -14.89
C ASP A 523 6.81 52.29 -14.36
N GLU A 524 7.44 52.90 -13.36
CA GLU A 524 6.94 54.12 -12.70
C GLU A 524 6.87 55.33 -13.65
N THR A 525 7.62 55.33 -14.76
CA THR A 525 7.68 56.46 -15.68
C THR A 525 6.65 56.38 -16.81
N SER A 526 6.43 55.19 -17.36
CA SER A 526 5.52 54.95 -18.49
C SER A 526 4.18 54.34 -18.07
N ASN A 527 4.06 53.89 -16.82
CA ASN A 527 2.94 53.09 -16.27
C ASN A 527 2.70 51.78 -17.06
N GLU A 528 3.70 51.33 -17.83
CA GLU A 528 3.68 50.06 -18.53
C GLU A 528 3.77 48.89 -17.53
N ARG A 529 3.13 47.77 -17.88
CA ARG A 529 3.02 46.60 -17.00
C ARG A 529 3.40 45.33 -17.74
N TRP A 530 4.10 44.42 -17.06
CA TRP A 530 4.41 43.08 -17.57
C TRP A 530 4.50 42.07 -16.44
N SER A 531 4.47 40.79 -16.77
CA SER A 531 4.56 39.72 -15.76
C SER A 531 5.97 39.65 -15.15
N THR A 532 6.12 38.88 -14.07
CA THR A 532 7.42 38.64 -13.42
C THR A 532 8.33 37.65 -14.17
N PHE A 533 8.06 37.37 -15.46
CA PHE A 533 8.80 36.35 -16.24
C PHE A 533 10.32 36.58 -16.28
N GLU A 534 10.79 37.82 -16.11
CA GLU A 534 12.22 38.17 -16.12
C GLU A 534 13.02 37.41 -15.04
N GLU A 535 12.40 37.15 -13.89
CA GLU A 535 12.99 36.35 -12.79
C GLU A 535 13.12 34.86 -13.14
N TYR A 536 12.36 34.39 -14.14
CA TYR A 536 12.27 32.98 -14.51
C TYR A 536 12.90 32.67 -15.87
N GLN A 537 13.52 33.64 -16.56
CA GLN A 537 14.03 33.44 -17.92
C GLN A 537 15.00 32.25 -18.03
N VAL A 538 15.84 32.05 -17.02
CA VAL A 538 16.76 30.90 -16.96
C VAL A 538 15.98 29.59 -16.88
N LEU A 539 14.98 29.51 -16.01
CA LEU A 539 14.16 28.32 -15.80
C LEU A 539 13.25 28.03 -16.99
N ILE A 540 12.60 29.06 -17.54
CA ILE A 540 11.78 28.98 -18.76
C ILE A 540 12.63 28.48 -19.93
N SER A 541 13.82 29.06 -20.13
CA SER A 541 14.72 28.64 -21.21
C SER A 541 15.17 27.19 -21.04
N LEU A 542 15.47 26.78 -19.81
CA LEU A 542 15.89 25.41 -19.51
C LEU A 542 14.80 24.39 -19.79
N LEU A 543 13.60 24.64 -19.27
CA LEU A 543 12.48 23.74 -19.45
C LEU A 543 11.97 23.75 -20.90
N TRP A 544 12.14 24.86 -21.61
CA TRP A 544 11.89 24.91 -23.05
C TRP A 544 12.87 24.05 -23.84
N VAL A 545 14.17 24.12 -23.51
CA VAL A 545 15.16 23.21 -24.10
C VAL A 545 14.80 21.75 -23.81
N ALA A 546 14.38 21.43 -22.58
CA ALA A 546 13.94 20.09 -22.22
C ALA A 546 12.64 19.67 -22.95
N ALA A 547 11.71 20.61 -23.17
CA ALA A 547 10.49 20.37 -23.94
C ALA A 547 10.79 20.07 -25.42
N CYS A 548 11.86 20.63 -25.95
CA CYS A 548 12.31 20.45 -27.33
C CYS A 548 13.39 19.36 -27.51
N ASP A 549 13.81 18.65 -26.45
CA ASP A 549 14.89 17.67 -26.58
C ASP A 549 14.45 16.40 -27.32
N GLU A 550 14.97 16.22 -28.53
CA GLU A 550 14.76 15.04 -29.38
C GLU A 550 15.61 13.85 -28.96
N ALA A 551 16.74 14.07 -28.27
CA ALA A 551 17.64 13.01 -27.82
C ALA A 551 17.07 12.24 -26.62
N ILE A 552 16.19 12.87 -25.84
CA ILE A 552 15.47 12.24 -24.72
C ILE A 552 14.00 12.05 -25.11
N PRO A 553 13.62 10.86 -25.64
CA PRO A 553 12.26 10.61 -26.09
C PRO A 553 11.25 10.73 -24.94
N PRO A 554 10.03 11.20 -25.20
CA PRO A 554 9.01 11.27 -24.16
C PRO A 554 8.54 9.90 -23.66
N THR A 555 8.27 9.85 -22.36
CA THR A 555 7.65 8.71 -21.66
C THR A 555 6.14 8.93 -21.54
N ASP A 556 5.43 7.93 -20.98
CA ASP A 556 4.01 8.03 -20.62
C ASP A 556 3.10 8.33 -21.84
N GLU A 557 3.37 7.66 -22.98
CA GLU A 557 2.63 7.79 -24.25
C GLU A 557 2.63 9.20 -24.88
N HIS A 558 3.50 10.10 -24.39
CA HIS A 558 3.62 11.44 -24.95
C HIS A 558 4.46 11.47 -26.24
N THR A 559 4.15 12.42 -27.12
CA THR A 559 4.97 12.74 -28.29
C THR A 559 5.77 14.02 -28.05
N LEU A 560 6.81 14.26 -28.86
CA LEU A 560 7.57 15.51 -28.78
C LEU A 560 6.64 16.73 -29.00
N ALA A 561 5.67 16.60 -29.92
CA ALA A 561 4.68 17.62 -30.20
C ALA A 561 3.79 17.89 -28.97
N SER A 562 3.26 16.84 -28.31
CA SER A 562 2.42 17.02 -27.12
C SER A 562 3.18 17.59 -25.93
N ARG A 563 4.48 17.25 -25.78
CA ARG A 563 5.35 17.84 -24.75
C ARG A 563 5.53 19.34 -24.96
N GLN A 564 5.81 19.77 -26.19
CA GLN A 564 5.92 21.18 -26.54
C GLN A 564 4.60 21.94 -26.40
N ASP A 565 3.49 21.31 -26.81
CA ASP A 565 2.15 21.89 -26.68
C ASP A 565 1.78 22.11 -25.21
N HIS A 566 2.03 21.12 -24.35
CA HIS A 566 1.77 21.25 -22.92
C HIS A 566 2.64 22.33 -22.27
N PHE A 567 3.90 22.47 -22.68
CA PHE A 567 4.76 23.55 -22.18
C PHE A 567 4.15 24.93 -22.44
N ILE A 568 3.64 25.14 -23.66
CA ILE A 568 3.01 26.40 -24.07
C ILE A 568 1.67 26.60 -23.36
N ASP A 569 0.90 25.53 -23.16
CA ASP A 569 -0.34 25.57 -22.40
C ASP A 569 -0.10 26.01 -20.95
N GLU A 570 0.92 25.47 -20.29
CA GLU A 570 1.27 25.88 -18.92
C GLU A 570 1.76 27.33 -18.87
N LEU A 571 2.55 27.81 -19.84
CA LEU A 571 2.90 29.23 -19.93
C LEU A 571 1.66 30.13 -20.09
N ALA A 572 0.68 29.71 -20.88
CA ALA A 572 -0.57 30.44 -21.05
C ALA A 572 -1.38 30.47 -19.74
N LEU A 573 -1.46 29.34 -19.03
CA LEU A 573 -2.13 29.24 -17.73
C LEU A 573 -1.43 30.08 -16.67
N ILE A 574 -0.10 30.13 -16.66
CA ILE A 574 0.66 31.03 -15.78
C ILE A 574 0.28 32.48 -16.05
N GLY A 575 0.18 32.90 -17.33
CA GLY A 575 -0.19 34.25 -17.71
C GLY A 575 -1.60 34.68 -17.27
N ARG A 576 -2.48 33.72 -16.97
CA ARG A 576 -3.89 33.96 -16.65
C ARG A 576 -4.37 33.29 -15.35
N ALA A 577 -3.46 32.89 -14.46
CA ALA A 577 -3.84 32.06 -13.32
C ALA A 577 -4.90 32.73 -12.41
N HIS A 578 -4.74 34.03 -12.11
CA HIS A 578 -5.68 34.78 -11.27
C HIS A 578 -6.93 35.27 -12.02
N ASN A 579 -7.06 34.94 -13.32
CA ASN A 579 -8.33 35.06 -14.02
C ASN A 579 -9.33 33.98 -13.57
N TRP A 580 -8.87 32.90 -12.92
CA TRP A 580 -9.70 31.78 -12.45
C TRP A 580 -10.16 31.88 -10.99
N ASP A 581 -9.80 32.95 -10.27
CA ASP A 581 -10.08 33.11 -8.83
C ASP A 581 -11.59 33.19 -8.49
N LYS A 582 -12.45 33.40 -9.49
CA LYS A 582 -13.91 33.52 -9.32
C LYS A 582 -14.58 32.17 -9.59
N THR A 583 -15.67 31.92 -8.87
CA THR A 583 -16.48 30.71 -9.05
C THR A 583 -17.86 31.02 -9.62
N ARG A 584 -18.46 30.04 -10.30
CA ARG A 584 -19.83 30.05 -10.81
C ARG A 584 -20.51 28.71 -10.57
N ILE A 585 -21.83 28.68 -10.63
CA ILE A 585 -22.61 27.43 -10.62
C ILE A 585 -22.81 27.00 -12.07
N ASN A 586 -22.37 25.79 -12.42
CA ASN A 586 -22.55 25.25 -13.77
C ASN A 586 -23.95 24.64 -13.98
N ASP A 587 -24.23 24.24 -15.22
CA ASP A 587 -25.53 23.69 -15.64
C ASP A 587 -25.95 22.41 -14.89
N LYS A 588 -25.02 21.79 -14.14
CA LYS A 588 -25.24 20.62 -13.29
C LYS A 588 -25.39 20.96 -11.80
N GLY A 589 -25.53 22.25 -11.46
CA GLY A 589 -25.67 22.71 -10.08
C GLY A 589 -24.39 22.62 -9.24
N LYS A 590 -23.22 22.41 -9.86
CA LYS A 590 -21.93 22.34 -9.15
C LYS A 590 -21.20 23.68 -9.22
N ILE A 591 -20.54 24.05 -8.12
CA ILE A 591 -19.63 25.20 -8.07
C ILE A 591 -18.35 24.83 -8.83
N GLU A 592 -17.95 25.64 -9.80
CA GLU A 592 -16.70 25.52 -10.56
C GLU A 592 -15.97 26.87 -10.65
N GLU A 593 -14.65 26.82 -10.76
CA GLU A 593 -13.80 27.97 -11.13
C GLU A 593 -13.88 28.21 -12.64
N TYR A 594 -13.74 29.47 -13.07
CA TYR A 594 -13.77 29.82 -14.49
C TYR A 594 -12.86 31.01 -14.80
N ASP A 595 -12.24 31.02 -15.99
CA ASP A 595 -11.55 32.21 -16.50
C ASP A 595 -12.56 33.36 -16.67
N ASP A 596 -12.37 34.47 -15.96
CA ASP A 596 -13.25 35.64 -16.05
C ASP A 596 -13.13 36.42 -17.37
N LEU A 597 -12.23 36.00 -18.27
CA LEU A 597 -12.00 36.56 -19.62
C LEU A 597 -11.74 38.07 -19.61
N THR A 598 -11.17 38.56 -18.51
CA THR A 598 -10.65 39.93 -18.39
C THR A 598 -9.17 39.98 -18.78
N GLY A 599 -8.56 41.17 -18.72
CA GLY A 599 -7.13 41.35 -18.95
C GLY A 599 -6.29 40.35 -18.17
N ASP A 600 -5.08 40.07 -18.65
CA ASP A 600 -4.21 39.05 -18.05
C ASP A 600 -3.94 39.36 -16.58
N LYS A 601 -4.13 38.37 -15.71
CA LYS A 601 -3.80 38.38 -14.28
C LYS A 601 -2.85 37.20 -14.01
N PRO A 602 -1.53 37.41 -14.16
CA PRO A 602 -0.54 36.33 -14.10
C PRO A 602 -0.41 35.76 -12.68
N SER A 603 0.05 34.51 -12.62
CA SER A 603 0.23 33.74 -11.39
C SER A 603 1.20 34.40 -10.40
N CYS A 604 0.99 34.14 -9.11
CA CYS A 604 1.95 34.46 -8.07
C CYS A 604 3.30 33.74 -8.29
N PHE A 605 4.38 34.27 -7.70
CA PHE A 605 5.77 33.78 -7.86
C PHE A 605 5.93 32.25 -7.71
N SER A 606 5.17 31.64 -6.79
CA SER A 606 5.24 30.20 -6.54
C SER A 606 4.41 29.35 -7.50
N GLY A 607 3.26 29.85 -7.94
CA GLY A 607 2.46 29.23 -8.99
C GLY A 607 3.24 29.14 -10.31
N VAL A 608 4.11 30.13 -10.58
CA VAL A 608 5.04 30.11 -11.72
C VAL A 608 6.00 28.92 -11.63
N LYS A 609 6.78 28.76 -10.55
CA LYS A 609 7.77 27.67 -10.43
C LYS A 609 7.13 26.27 -10.53
N ARG A 610 5.98 26.06 -9.87
CA ARG A 610 5.25 24.79 -9.88
C ARG A 610 4.79 24.41 -11.29
N ARG A 611 4.10 25.33 -11.97
CA ARG A 611 3.60 25.11 -13.33
C ARG A 611 4.73 24.95 -14.34
N LEU A 612 5.79 25.74 -14.20
CA LEU A 612 7.01 25.56 -15.00
C LEU A 612 7.61 24.16 -14.79
N PHE A 613 7.78 23.67 -13.57
CA PHE A 613 8.29 22.30 -13.38
C PHE A 613 7.39 21.23 -14.01
N GLN A 614 6.06 21.39 -13.94
CA GLN A 614 5.08 20.47 -14.52
C GLN A 614 4.95 20.59 -16.05
N SER A 615 5.49 21.66 -16.64
CA SER A 615 5.31 22.00 -18.06
C SER A 615 6.00 21.05 -19.05
N VAL A 616 6.89 20.18 -18.59
CA VAL A 616 7.64 19.25 -19.45
C VAL A 616 7.17 17.81 -19.23
N LEU A 617 6.13 17.41 -19.95
CA LEU A 617 5.54 16.07 -19.84
C LEU A 617 6.49 14.96 -20.34
N GLY A 618 6.42 13.82 -19.65
CA GLY A 618 7.12 12.61 -20.05
C GLY A 618 8.63 12.79 -20.17
N HIS A 619 9.24 13.70 -19.41
CA HIS A 619 10.69 13.89 -19.45
C HIS A 619 11.34 13.10 -18.30
N PRO A 620 12.16 12.07 -18.57
CA PRO A 620 12.75 11.16 -17.58
C PRO A 620 13.45 11.81 -16.36
N LEU A 621 14.12 12.95 -16.56
CA LEU A 621 14.76 13.69 -15.45
C LEU A 621 13.80 14.50 -14.58
N ILE A 622 12.56 14.71 -15.05
CA ILE A 622 11.54 15.56 -14.41
C ILE A 622 10.39 14.70 -13.85
N SER A 623 10.07 13.59 -14.52
CA SER A 623 9.09 12.59 -14.09
C SER A 623 9.67 11.67 -13.01
N ILE A 624 8.79 11.10 -12.19
CA ILE A 624 9.16 10.12 -11.16
C ILE A 624 9.48 8.80 -11.85
N LEU A 625 10.64 8.23 -11.51
CA LEU A 625 11.00 6.85 -11.84
C LEU A 625 10.29 5.90 -10.88
N THR A 626 9.58 4.91 -11.43
CA THR A 626 8.87 3.88 -10.66
C THR A 626 9.38 2.49 -11.03
N GLU A 627 9.07 1.51 -10.19
CA GLU A 627 9.36 0.10 -10.48
C GLU A 627 8.72 -0.34 -11.80
N ASP A 628 7.47 0.03 -12.07
CA ASP A 628 6.78 -0.31 -13.32
C ASP A 628 7.50 0.25 -14.55
N LYS A 629 8.04 1.48 -14.46
CA LYS A 629 8.83 2.08 -15.54
C LYS A 629 10.11 1.30 -15.80
N ILE A 630 10.80 0.86 -14.74
CA ILE A 630 11.98 0.01 -14.88
C ILE A 630 11.60 -1.35 -15.48
N LEU A 631 10.48 -1.95 -15.06
CA LEU A 631 9.98 -3.20 -15.64
C LEU A 631 9.59 -3.05 -17.11
N GLU A 632 9.01 -1.91 -17.51
CA GLU A 632 8.73 -1.56 -18.90
C GLU A 632 10.01 -1.41 -19.72
N GLU A 633 11.03 -0.72 -19.20
CA GLU A 633 12.32 -0.63 -19.88
C GLU A 633 12.98 -2.01 -20.04
N ILE A 634 12.90 -2.88 -19.00
CA ILE A 634 13.40 -4.26 -19.07
C ILE A 634 12.61 -5.06 -20.10
N ARG A 635 11.28 -4.91 -20.13
CA ARG A 635 10.38 -5.56 -21.08
C ARG A 635 10.77 -5.20 -22.50
N ASP A 636 10.87 -3.91 -22.80
CA ASP A 636 11.12 -3.43 -24.16
C ASP A 636 12.53 -3.80 -24.61
N PHE A 637 13.53 -3.70 -23.71
CA PHE A 637 14.89 -4.16 -23.96
C PHE A 637 14.95 -5.65 -24.29
N ALA A 638 14.35 -6.50 -23.46
CA ALA A 638 14.36 -7.95 -23.65
C ALA A 638 13.54 -8.37 -24.86
N ARG A 639 12.36 -7.77 -25.07
CA ARG A 639 11.51 -8.04 -26.23
C ARG A 639 12.21 -7.68 -27.54
N ASN A 640 12.86 -6.52 -27.61
CA ASN A 640 13.66 -6.13 -28.77
C ASN A 640 14.82 -7.10 -29.02
N HIS A 641 15.47 -7.58 -27.96
CA HIS A 641 16.51 -8.62 -28.07
C HIS A 641 15.94 -9.91 -28.66
N PHE A 642 14.83 -10.42 -28.12
CA PHE A 642 14.20 -11.65 -28.60
C PHE A 642 13.75 -11.51 -30.06
N GLN A 643 13.04 -10.44 -30.40
CA GLN A 643 12.57 -10.19 -31.77
C GLN A 643 13.72 -10.05 -32.78
N SER A 644 14.87 -9.53 -32.38
CA SER A 644 16.05 -9.43 -33.26
C SER A 644 16.75 -10.78 -33.49
N ASN A 645 16.57 -11.76 -32.60
CA ASN A 645 17.18 -13.09 -32.69
C ASN A 645 16.20 -14.18 -33.15
N ILE A 646 14.89 -13.90 -33.13
CA ILE A 646 13.86 -14.75 -33.74
C ILE A 646 13.77 -14.41 -35.23
N THR A 647 14.09 -15.40 -36.05
CA THR A 647 14.00 -15.37 -37.51
C THR A 647 12.88 -16.31 -37.98
N LEU A 648 12.44 -16.15 -39.22
CA LEU A 648 11.44 -17.05 -39.81
C LEU A 648 11.88 -18.54 -39.79
N MET A 649 13.19 -18.79 -39.78
CA MET A 649 13.76 -20.15 -39.83
C MET A 649 13.85 -20.83 -38.46
N ASN A 650 14.08 -20.08 -37.38
CA ASN A 650 14.20 -20.65 -36.02
C ASN A 650 12.94 -20.46 -35.17
N LYS A 651 11.97 -19.65 -35.58
CA LYS A 651 10.72 -19.38 -34.83
C LYS A 651 9.95 -20.66 -34.51
N THR A 652 9.76 -21.55 -35.49
CA THR A 652 9.03 -22.82 -35.28
C THR A 652 9.76 -23.73 -34.29
N LEU A 653 11.08 -23.85 -34.42
CA LEU A 653 11.90 -24.67 -33.52
C LEU A 653 11.93 -24.08 -32.08
N LEU A 654 12.02 -22.76 -31.96
CA LEU A 654 11.97 -22.07 -30.66
C LEU A 654 10.61 -22.21 -29.99
N LYS A 655 9.54 -22.21 -30.79
CA LYS A 655 8.19 -22.50 -30.32
C LYS A 655 8.06 -23.92 -29.81
N GLU A 656 8.53 -24.92 -30.57
CA GLU A 656 8.52 -26.31 -30.13
C GLU A 656 9.35 -26.52 -28.85
N ALA A 657 10.52 -25.88 -28.74
CA ALA A 657 11.35 -25.94 -27.54
C ALA A 657 10.71 -25.26 -26.32
N PHE A 658 10.01 -24.14 -26.53
CA PHE A 658 9.28 -23.45 -25.47
C PHE A 658 8.03 -24.23 -25.02
N ASP A 659 7.26 -24.78 -25.97
CA ASP A 659 6.10 -25.64 -25.69
C ASP A 659 6.52 -26.93 -24.95
N ASP A 660 7.65 -27.53 -25.33
CA ASP A 660 8.27 -28.67 -24.64
C ASP A 660 8.61 -28.33 -23.19
N TYR A 661 9.21 -27.16 -22.94
CA TYR A 661 9.46 -26.68 -21.57
C TYR A 661 8.15 -26.52 -20.77
N VAL A 662 7.11 -25.90 -21.33
CA VAL A 662 5.85 -25.66 -20.65
C VAL A 662 5.14 -26.97 -20.27
N ILE A 663 5.22 -27.98 -21.13
CA ILE A 663 4.57 -29.28 -20.91
C ILE A 663 5.40 -30.17 -19.96
N ASN A 664 6.72 -30.20 -20.14
CA ASN A 664 7.58 -31.20 -19.53
C ASN A 664 8.48 -30.69 -18.39
N ILE A 665 8.51 -29.38 -18.08
CA ILE A 665 9.14 -28.60 -16.98
C ILE A 665 10.50 -29.09 -16.43
N ASN A 666 10.64 -30.37 -16.09
CA ASN A 666 11.83 -31.06 -15.59
C ASN A 666 12.48 -32.06 -16.59
N GLU A 667 11.90 -32.33 -17.76
CA GLU A 667 12.38 -33.33 -18.74
C GLU A 667 12.63 -32.75 -20.16
N ILE A 668 12.91 -31.45 -20.27
CA ILE A 668 13.26 -30.81 -21.55
C ILE A 668 14.55 -31.39 -22.14
N THR A 669 14.57 -31.65 -23.44
CA THR A 669 15.74 -32.23 -24.14
C THR A 669 16.94 -31.28 -24.16
N GLU A 670 18.16 -31.81 -24.15
CA GLU A 670 19.39 -30.99 -24.22
C GLU A 670 19.49 -30.16 -25.53
N GLU A 671 18.85 -30.61 -26.60
CA GLU A 671 18.75 -29.86 -27.86
C GLU A 671 17.85 -28.62 -27.71
N ASN A 672 16.68 -28.79 -27.09
CA ASN A 672 15.75 -27.69 -26.81
C ASN A 672 16.31 -26.69 -25.78
N LYS A 673 17.06 -27.17 -24.78
CA LYS A 673 17.78 -26.30 -23.84
C LYS A 673 18.75 -25.37 -24.55
N LYS A 674 19.63 -25.93 -25.38
CA LYS A 674 20.62 -25.16 -26.15
C LYS A 674 19.96 -24.16 -27.09
N LEU A 675 18.81 -24.53 -27.67
CA LEU A 675 18.07 -23.66 -28.56
C LEU A 675 17.51 -22.43 -27.81
N LEU A 676 16.91 -22.63 -26.63
CA LEU A 676 16.40 -21.52 -25.79
C LEU A 676 17.53 -20.66 -25.22
N GLU A 677 18.67 -21.24 -24.86
CA GLU A 677 19.87 -20.52 -24.40
C GLU A 677 20.44 -19.57 -25.47
N THR A 678 20.18 -19.79 -26.77
CA THR A 678 20.59 -18.86 -27.84
C THR A 678 19.95 -17.47 -27.72
N LEU A 679 18.84 -17.36 -26.97
CA LEU A 679 18.15 -16.10 -26.71
C LEU A 679 18.63 -15.40 -25.44
N ASN A 680 19.62 -15.96 -24.73
CA ASN A 680 20.18 -15.34 -23.54
C ASN A 680 20.84 -14.01 -23.88
N ILE A 681 20.55 -13.00 -23.08
CA ILE A 681 21.05 -11.65 -23.27
C ILE A 681 22.51 -11.61 -22.80
N PRO A 682 23.48 -11.29 -23.70
CA PRO A 682 24.88 -11.18 -23.31
C PRO A 682 25.11 -10.13 -22.24
N LYS A 683 26.08 -10.38 -21.36
CA LYS A 683 26.41 -9.47 -20.26
C LYS A 683 26.75 -8.06 -20.76
N GLU A 684 27.45 -7.95 -21.89
CA GLU A 684 27.80 -6.66 -22.49
C GLU A 684 26.55 -5.85 -22.88
N LYS A 685 25.47 -6.51 -23.32
CA LYS A 685 24.20 -5.83 -23.62
C LYS A 685 23.48 -5.40 -22.34
N ILE A 686 23.60 -6.16 -21.25
CA ILE A 686 23.04 -5.81 -19.94
C ILE A 686 23.79 -4.59 -19.36
N ASP A 687 25.12 -4.58 -19.41
CA ASP A 687 25.94 -3.45 -18.93
C ASP A 687 25.65 -2.16 -19.72
N LEU A 688 25.43 -2.28 -21.03
CA LEU A 688 24.98 -1.16 -21.88
C LEU A 688 23.58 -0.68 -21.52
N PHE A 689 22.66 -1.59 -21.18
CA PHE A 689 21.31 -1.25 -20.75
C PHE A 689 21.32 -0.53 -19.39
N GLU A 690 22.10 -0.97 -18.41
CA GLU A 690 22.29 -0.27 -17.13
C GLU A 690 22.91 1.13 -17.32
N SER A 691 23.85 1.27 -18.25
CA SER A 691 24.42 2.56 -18.63
C SER A 691 23.36 3.47 -19.27
N TYR A 692 22.49 2.92 -20.11
CA TYR A 692 21.36 3.64 -20.69
C TYR A 692 20.37 4.12 -19.62
N LEU A 693 19.99 3.28 -18.65
CA LEU A 693 19.11 3.67 -17.55
C LEU A 693 19.75 4.77 -16.68
N SER A 694 21.05 4.65 -16.42
CA SER A 694 21.83 5.66 -15.68
C SER A 694 21.83 7.01 -16.39
N ASN A 695 22.00 7.02 -17.72
CA ASN A 695 21.96 8.23 -18.51
C ASN A 695 20.54 8.82 -18.64
N LYS A 696 19.52 7.97 -18.77
CA LYS A 696 18.13 8.37 -18.97
C LYS A 696 17.50 8.94 -17.70
N TYR A 697 17.67 8.27 -16.56
CA TYR A 697 17.01 8.64 -15.31
C TYR A 697 17.93 9.35 -14.31
N GLY A 698 19.24 9.37 -14.57
CA GLY A 698 20.22 10.06 -13.73
C GLY A 698 20.24 9.52 -12.30
N ALA A 699 20.30 10.44 -11.34
CA ALA A 699 20.35 10.11 -9.91
C ALA A 699 19.18 9.23 -9.43
N GLN A 700 18.00 9.30 -10.06
CA GLN A 700 16.86 8.46 -9.68
C GLN A 700 17.16 6.96 -9.82
N TYR A 701 18.02 6.57 -10.76
CA TYR A 701 18.47 5.19 -10.94
C TYR A 701 19.83 4.93 -10.28
N ILE A 702 20.74 5.91 -10.33
CA ILE A 702 22.12 5.74 -9.84
C ILE A 702 22.17 5.68 -8.29
N GLU A 703 21.31 6.42 -7.60
CA GLU A 703 21.33 6.52 -6.13
C GLU A 703 20.37 5.54 -5.45
N ASP A 704 19.41 4.98 -6.18
CA ASP A 704 18.44 4.02 -5.62
C ASP A 704 18.89 2.57 -5.84
N PHE A 705 19.42 1.97 -4.76
CA PHE A 705 19.86 0.59 -4.76
C PHE A 705 18.74 -0.40 -5.11
N ASN A 706 17.47 -0.08 -4.84
CA ASN A 706 16.36 -0.99 -5.15
C ASN A 706 16.11 -1.09 -6.65
N PHE A 707 16.24 0.00 -7.41
CA PHE A 707 16.07 -0.05 -8.86
C PHE A 707 17.23 -0.78 -9.54
N GLN A 708 18.46 -0.55 -9.08
CA GLN A 708 19.63 -1.31 -9.56
C GLN A 708 19.48 -2.80 -9.25
N LYS A 709 19.08 -3.11 -8.01
CA LYS A 709 18.82 -4.48 -7.58
C LYS A 709 17.69 -5.12 -8.39
N LEU A 710 16.62 -4.39 -8.69
CA LEU A 710 15.52 -4.90 -9.51
C LEU A 710 15.99 -5.29 -10.92
N VAL A 711 16.74 -4.41 -11.59
CA VAL A 711 17.32 -4.69 -12.92
C VAL A 711 18.25 -5.90 -12.84
N HIS A 712 19.14 -5.91 -11.84
CA HIS A 712 20.06 -7.01 -11.61
C HIS A 712 19.32 -8.33 -11.37
N ASP A 713 18.39 -8.38 -10.43
CA ASP A 713 17.65 -9.59 -10.04
C ASP A 713 16.78 -10.12 -11.19
N LYS A 714 16.20 -9.23 -12.03
CA LYS A 714 15.40 -9.64 -13.19
C LYS A 714 16.24 -10.15 -14.36
N LEU A 715 17.44 -9.60 -14.57
CA LEU A 715 18.32 -9.97 -15.68
C LEU A 715 19.41 -10.99 -15.29
N LYS A 716 19.47 -11.40 -14.02
CA LYS A 716 20.46 -12.38 -13.54
C LYS A 716 20.06 -13.81 -13.89
N LEU A 717 20.98 -14.53 -14.51
CA LEU A 717 20.93 -15.99 -14.62
C LEU A 717 21.70 -16.62 -13.45
N THR A 718 21.24 -17.78 -12.98
CA THR A 718 21.92 -18.58 -11.95
C THR A 718 22.17 -19.99 -12.45
N PRO A 719 23.19 -20.20 -13.31
CA PRO A 719 23.45 -21.49 -13.95
C PRO A 719 23.89 -22.59 -12.98
N GLU A 720 24.14 -22.27 -11.71
CA GLU A 720 24.49 -23.23 -10.66
C GLU A 720 23.26 -23.92 -10.04
N ARG A 721 22.05 -23.46 -10.36
CA ARG A 721 20.82 -24.10 -9.89
C ARG A 721 20.51 -25.36 -10.70
N THR A 722 19.76 -26.26 -10.09
CA THR A 722 19.36 -27.52 -10.75
C THR A 722 18.20 -27.35 -11.72
N ASP A 723 17.45 -26.23 -11.64
CA ASP A 723 16.33 -25.93 -12.53
C ASP A 723 16.76 -25.17 -13.78
N PHE A 724 16.32 -25.66 -14.96
CA PHE A 724 16.64 -25.04 -16.25
C PHE A 724 15.99 -23.64 -16.41
N PHE A 725 14.90 -23.36 -15.69
CA PHE A 725 14.25 -22.05 -15.70
C PHE A 725 15.23 -20.92 -15.44
N SER A 726 16.10 -21.08 -14.44
CA SER A 726 17.07 -20.06 -14.04
C SER A 726 18.27 -19.88 -14.99
N HIS A 727 18.37 -20.70 -16.04
CA HIS A 727 19.44 -20.67 -17.05
C HIS A 727 19.06 -19.86 -18.30
N CYS A 728 17.78 -19.51 -18.46
CA CYS A 728 17.27 -18.93 -19.70
C CYS A 728 16.48 -17.63 -19.48
N HIS A 729 16.91 -16.53 -20.12
CA HIS A 729 16.21 -15.25 -20.05
C HIS A 729 14.82 -15.29 -20.67
N ALA A 730 14.61 -16.06 -21.74
CA ALA A 730 13.31 -16.19 -22.39
C ALA A 730 12.26 -16.79 -21.43
N LEU A 731 12.67 -17.66 -20.52
CA LEU A 731 11.80 -18.27 -19.51
C LEU A 731 11.58 -17.33 -18.31
N ILE A 732 12.66 -16.77 -17.76
CA ILE A 732 12.59 -15.85 -16.60
C ILE A 732 11.74 -14.61 -16.92
N LEU A 733 11.83 -14.11 -18.15
CA LEU A 733 11.20 -12.87 -18.58
C LEU A 733 9.90 -13.10 -19.36
N ASP A 734 9.41 -14.34 -19.54
CA ASP A 734 8.20 -14.61 -20.31
C ASP A 734 6.99 -13.82 -19.77
N GLY A 735 6.74 -13.90 -18.46
CA GLY A 735 5.65 -13.17 -17.81
C GLY A 735 5.74 -11.65 -17.91
N LEU A 736 6.91 -11.09 -18.26
CA LEU A 736 7.12 -9.66 -18.45
C LEU A 736 7.08 -9.27 -19.94
N THR A 737 7.67 -10.08 -20.81
CA THR A 737 7.85 -9.79 -22.25
C THR A 737 6.73 -10.31 -23.13
N GLY A 738 5.91 -11.22 -22.61
CA GLY A 738 4.93 -11.99 -23.38
C GLY A 738 5.64 -12.83 -24.44
N PHE A 739 6.74 -13.49 -24.09
CA PHE A 739 7.60 -14.21 -25.04
C PHE A 739 6.81 -15.30 -25.79
N SER A 740 5.93 -16.01 -25.10
CA SER A 740 4.97 -16.94 -25.72
C SER A 740 4.19 -16.28 -26.88
N GLN A 741 3.69 -15.05 -26.70
CA GLN A 741 2.92 -14.34 -27.73
C GLN A 741 3.78 -14.02 -28.97
N ILE A 742 5.05 -13.67 -28.77
CA ILE A 742 6.00 -13.40 -29.87
C ILE A 742 6.17 -14.65 -30.75
N LEU A 743 6.13 -15.84 -30.16
CA LEU A 743 6.24 -17.12 -30.86
C LEU A 743 4.92 -17.57 -31.52
N HIS A 744 3.76 -17.15 -31.00
CA HIS A 744 2.43 -17.52 -31.52
C HIS A 744 1.80 -16.53 -32.51
N GLU A 745 2.36 -15.34 -32.72
CA GLU A 745 1.90 -14.42 -33.77
C GLU A 745 2.17 -15.01 -35.18
N ASP A 746 1.12 -15.51 -35.84
CA ASP A 746 1.16 -15.90 -37.24
C ASP A 746 1.22 -14.66 -38.14
N SER A 747 2.13 -14.67 -39.11
CA SER A 747 2.16 -13.71 -40.20
C SER A 747 1.00 -13.97 -41.15
N ASP A 748 -0.21 -13.52 -40.80
CA ASP A 748 -1.27 -13.29 -41.80
C ASP A 748 -2.32 -12.26 -41.32
N GLY A 749 -2.23 -11.07 -41.93
CA GLY A 749 -3.38 -10.25 -42.32
C GLY A 749 -4.33 -9.70 -41.26
N GLN A 750 -3.96 -8.61 -40.58
CA GLN A 750 -4.93 -7.53 -40.32
C GLN A 750 -4.36 -6.17 -40.74
N LYS A 751 -5.04 -5.57 -41.71
CA LYS A 751 -4.84 -4.19 -42.17
C LYS A 751 -5.08 -3.23 -41.00
N GLN A 752 -4.03 -2.53 -40.57
CA GLN A 752 -4.13 -1.11 -40.22
C GLN A 752 -3.09 -0.33 -41.04
N GLN A 753 -3.52 0.86 -41.46
CA GLN A 753 -2.89 1.75 -42.43
C GLN A 753 -1.52 2.30 -41.98
N PRO A 754 -0.71 2.85 -42.91
CA PRO A 754 0.73 2.93 -42.78
C PRO A 754 1.15 4.17 -41.99
N ASP A 755 1.70 3.97 -40.80
CA ASP A 755 2.65 4.93 -40.24
C ASP A 755 4.08 4.57 -40.64
N GLN A 756 4.82 5.62 -40.94
CA GLN A 756 6.09 5.65 -41.67
C GLN A 756 7.22 4.85 -41.00
N PRO A 757 8.22 4.40 -41.79
CA PRO A 757 9.33 3.59 -41.29
C PRO A 757 10.21 4.41 -40.35
N ASN A 758 10.27 4.04 -39.07
CA ASN A 758 11.23 4.60 -38.12
C ASN A 758 12.60 3.92 -38.33
N PRO A 759 13.64 4.60 -38.84
CA PRO A 759 14.93 3.99 -39.13
C PRO A 759 15.88 4.24 -37.96
N LEU A 760 15.76 3.47 -36.88
CA LEU A 760 16.79 3.42 -35.84
C LEU A 760 17.62 2.15 -35.99
N ARG A 761 18.46 2.14 -37.04
CA ARG A 761 19.62 1.25 -37.17
C ARG A 761 20.67 1.65 -36.13
N PHE A 762 20.72 0.97 -34.99
CA PHE A 762 21.94 0.93 -34.19
C PHE A 762 22.70 -0.35 -34.55
N PHE A 763 24.02 -0.21 -34.77
CA PHE A 763 24.98 -1.19 -35.32
C PHE A 763 25.07 -1.26 -36.86
N LYS A 764 25.99 -0.45 -37.43
CA LYS A 764 26.72 -0.83 -38.65
C LYS A 764 27.96 -1.62 -38.23
N PRO A 765 28.30 -2.77 -38.85
CA PRO A 765 29.59 -3.40 -38.65
C PRO A 765 30.69 -2.63 -39.41
N VAL A 766 31.87 -2.52 -38.79
CA VAL A 766 33.13 -2.08 -39.41
C VAL A 766 33.65 -3.23 -40.30
N PRO A 767 34.17 -2.97 -41.52
CA PRO A 767 34.65 -4.05 -42.38
C PRO A 767 36.08 -4.46 -42.00
N SER A 768 36.36 -5.76 -42.03
CA SER A 768 37.72 -6.30 -42.05
C SER A 768 37.97 -7.02 -43.37
N ASP A 769 39.13 -6.72 -43.96
CA ASP A 769 39.64 -7.26 -45.21
C ASP A 769 39.82 -8.79 -45.17
N ASN A 770 39.43 -9.49 -46.24
CA ASN A 770 40.36 -10.03 -47.25
C ASN A 770 39.71 -11.09 -48.16
N THR A 771 39.97 -10.94 -49.47
CA THR A 771 40.24 -11.97 -50.51
C THR A 771 39.30 -13.19 -50.63
N ALA A 772 38.85 -13.67 -51.79
CA ALA A 772 39.11 -13.38 -53.19
C ALA A 772 38.18 -14.27 -54.06
N LEU A 773 38.02 -13.86 -55.32
CA LEU A 773 37.73 -14.67 -56.52
C LEU A 773 36.31 -15.25 -56.74
N GLY A 774 35.68 -14.77 -57.83
CA GLY A 774 34.97 -15.69 -58.74
C GLY A 774 33.70 -15.18 -59.44
N LYS A 775 33.88 -14.34 -60.47
CA LYS A 775 33.19 -14.38 -61.78
C LYS A 775 31.68 -14.74 -61.85
N ASN A 776 30.83 -13.79 -62.27
CA ASN A 776 30.43 -13.54 -63.67
C ASN A 776 29.04 -12.89 -63.78
N ASP A 777 29.00 -11.75 -64.46
CA ASP A 777 28.00 -11.23 -65.40
C ASP A 777 26.53 -11.70 -65.31
N ARG A 778 25.61 -10.73 -65.12
CA ARG A 778 24.75 -10.22 -66.20
C ARG A 778 23.91 -9.01 -65.78
N GLN A 779 23.94 -8.00 -66.66
CA GLN A 779 23.07 -6.83 -66.74
C GLN A 779 21.58 -7.18 -66.89
N ILE A 780 20.71 -6.22 -66.52
CA ILE A 780 19.50 -5.69 -67.23
C ILE A 780 18.51 -5.19 -66.15
N MET A 781 18.44 -3.88 -65.87
CA MET A 781 17.51 -2.86 -66.41
C MET A 781 16.02 -3.01 -66.03
N LEU A 782 15.53 -1.96 -65.35
CA LEU A 782 14.21 -1.32 -65.44
C LEU A 782 12.95 -2.09 -64.96
N ARG A 783 12.41 -1.70 -63.80
CA ARG A 783 11.30 -0.73 -63.70
C ARG A 783 11.12 -0.22 -62.28
#